data_AF-A0A2V7I5F3-F1
#
_entry.id   AF-A0A2V7I5F3-F1
#
_cell.length_a   1.000
_cell.length_b   1.000
_cell.length_c   1.000
_cell.angle_alpha   90.00
_cell.angle_beta   90.00
_cell.angle_gamma   90.00
#
_symmetry.space_group_name_H-M   'P 1'
#
loop_
_entity.id
_entity.type
_entity.pdbx_description
1 polymer ?
#
loop_
_entity_poly.entity_id
_entity_poly.type
_entity_poly.pdbx_seq_one_letter_code
_entity_poly.pdbx_strand_id
1 'polypeptide(L)'
;LLQSGYLAGLAPASRAAFINAVAALFSDPASPLKGTVPGQVKADPSGQSLTWSCNSTQGTLALTAGWTPGPTLLVQATNLKFQEGPLTLDLAAGSASGTLQCMTRLGLALQKIVPIPATPQFSAAFNGAGFDVNLYPLGDAGPASAFDVALLPAAKVTFGAGGPQAFLDHWLVPLLADRVLEANRQRLTTPVWGGGKTLHTLLNDAGLITGPDQLHVPLPPLPAAVSNVLLGLATGLKIPVTKTLNLQLVNEQPVKAQAKAVGLRLVGHQDFPAGSLNISLRFGEGPFISAQNRGLTLYLFRPLNPAVFAPQLDVVGLGVRFSDANGGPLVNLPVARANDIAGYFFFSFPLDGKPYNASLYPNFGAAVEIGGFGIPLGAALSGNTGGDNPVAAGLLQSDGKGDPHPVNPDVDVYLGYVDQHLKFQVQGTAAVWVGIHRKFGPIYIDQIGVELGSSPPEASLLVDGSVSISGLTVQADELGVRIPIKSLATPAHWYLDLRGLGISFNSGSVSITGGLLKNQIGQTVEYDGMLSVDIAGKGFTAVGAYSRPGDALGSYTSLFVFVSLPLVLGGPPFFFVTGLGGGMGCNRELQVPPINQIPDFLLVKALSDSSLANDPMGALTSMAKFIPARRGSFWLAAGVKFDSFVLVHSVAVIYVALDKGFEIGLVGVSRLALPTKDLAIVNIELALKARFSSAEGILSIQAQLTDHSYLFSDACQLTGGFAFFIWFPQGQFVLTVGGYHPAFNRPPQFPTVPRLGFRWHVSDAIVIKGEAYFALTNTCVMAGGRLEAAAHLGPVRAWFIAHADFLVSWDPFYYDISIGVEVGVSVTICIFVCGTLELSLGAELHIMGPPLHGTVSVDITVATITVPFGPDPKPDPNYIQDFEVFRKKYLVAGDKKSKVVNVSATRGLVPKDPPGADPAPGTKSQPWKVAAEFGFATETRMPASSYSTFATAPSGQLAGSAAIDLAPMNRRDVVSNHDVKLYLAGADTVPAFTADHFQVTPVFGKFPEATWHWTDPVKISAGARTIPALHGLDIRGVAVWGGPSQLIPIATLIDDKLVWARPLPFAASDVILILTLQQYGVSADSMAVDIVKVSNGKMLQAADQILSGGGVFAQFRQQLGVRPSGLRPMSRHSLAHRRSAPPLIAPLATGLTMKVASLPPPPPIFRVPPDLP
;
A
#
# COMPACT_ATOMS: atom_id res chain seq x y z
N LEU A 1 39.07 -0.51 82.48
CA LEU A 1 37.66 -0.90 82.21
C LEU A 1 37.51 -2.00 81.14
N LEU A 2 38.60 -2.55 80.60
CA LEU A 2 38.57 -3.70 79.70
C LEU A 2 39.25 -4.89 80.40
N GLN A 3 38.48 -5.62 81.23
CA GLN A 3 38.80 -6.99 81.60
C GLN A 3 37.97 -7.92 80.70
N SER A 4 38.60 -8.94 80.12
CA SER A 4 37.91 -10.00 79.37
C SER A 4 36.90 -10.71 80.29
N GLY A 5 35.62 -10.71 79.91
CA GLY A 5 34.56 -11.39 80.66
C GLY A 5 33.68 -10.50 81.56
N TYR A 6 33.94 -9.19 81.66
CA TYR A 6 33.16 -8.27 82.52
C TYR A 6 31.64 -8.28 82.25
N LEU A 7 31.25 -8.30 80.97
CA LEU A 7 29.83 -8.32 80.57
C LEU A 7 29.11 -9.64 80.93
N ALA A 8 29.85 -10.76 81.05
CA ALA A 8 29.30 -12.06 81.41
C ALA A 8 28.98 -12.21 82.91
N GLY A 9 29.46 -11.29 83.76
CA GLY A 9 29.18 -11.24 85.20
C GLY A 9 28.05 -10.28 85.61
N LEU A 10 27.53 -9.46 84.68
CA LEU A 10 26.46 -8.49 84.98
C LEU A 10 25.11 -9.19 85.19
N ALA A 11 24.25 -8.67 86.07
CA ALA A 11 22.88 -9.18 86.23
C ALA A 11 22.07 -9.01 84.92
N PRO A 12 21.12 -9.91 84.60
CA PRO A 12 20.34 -9.87 83.36
C PRO A 12 19.65 -8.52 83.08
N ALA A 13 19.17 -7.84 84.13
CA ALA A 13 18.56 -6.52 84.03
C ALA A 13 19.55 -5.43 83.58
N SER A 14 20.81 -5.51 84.02
CA SER A 14 21.87 -4.57 83.63
C SER A 14 22.32 -4.79 82.18
N ARG A 15 22.34 -6.05 81.72
CA ARG A 15 22.61 -6.38 80.30
C ARG A 15 21.49 -5.85 79.39
N ALA A 16 20.23 -6.03 79.81
CA ALA A 16 19.07 -5.51 79.10
C ALA A 16 19.08 -3.97 79.01
N ALA A 17 19.40 -3.28 80.12
CA ALA A 17 19.54 -1.83 80.11
C ALA A 17 20.67 -1.36 79.18
N PHE A 18 21.82 -2.04 79.18
CA PHE A 18 22.95 -1.72 78.30
C PHE A 18 22.58 -1.91 76.82
N ILE A 19 22.03 -3.07 76.44
CA ILE A 19 21.66 -3.36 75.05
C ILE A 19 20.59 -2.39 74.54
N ASN A 20 19.59 -2.08 75.36
CA ASN A 20 18.57 -1.10 75.00
C ASN A 20 19.15 0.31 74.84
N ALA A 21 20.11 0.71 75.69
CA ALA A 21 20.82 1.98 75.52
C ALA A 21 21.69 2.00 74.25
N VAL A 22 22.39 0.90 73.93
CA VAL A 22 23.16 0.79 72.68
C VAL A 22 22.25 0.83 71.46
N ALA A 23 21.10 0.15 71.48
CA ALA A 23 20.11 0.24 70.40
C ALA A 23 19.54 1.67 70.26
N ALA A 24 19.28 2.36 71.38
CA ALA A 24 18.82 3.74 71.39
C ALA A 24 19.84 4.70 70.74
N LEU A 25 21.15 4.50 70.93
CA LEU A 25 22.18 5.32 70.28
C LEU A 25 22.05 5.33 68.74
N PHE A 26 21.56 4.26 68.11
CA PHE A 26 21.41 4.20 66.65
C PHE A 26 19.98 4.45 66.15
N SER A 27 19.00 4.54 67.06
CA SER A 27 17.57 4.66 66.71
C SER A 27 16.90 5.96 67.21
N ASP A 28 17.41 6.56 68.29
CA ASP A 28 16.90 7.81 68.87
C ASP A 28 17.13 9.00 67.91
N PRO A 29 16.07 9.74 67.53
CA PRO A 29 16.17 10.95 66.71
C PRO A 29 17.20 11.99 67.20
N ALA A 30 17.48 12.07 68.50
CA ALA A 30 18.40 13.05 69.08
C ALA A 30 19.86 12.57 69.13
N SER A 31 20.13 11.30 68.80
CA SER A 31 21.50 10.76 68.81
C SER A 31 22.28 11.14 67.56
N PRO A 32 23.54 11.61 67.68
CA PRO A 32 24.40 11.91 66.52
C PRO A 32 24.79 10.66 65.71
N LEU A 33 24.52 9.45 66.23
CA LEU A 33 24.81 8.18 65.55
C LEU A 33 23.60 7.62 64.77
N LYS A 34 22.45 8.30 64.79
CA LYS A 34 21.29 7.86 64.00
C LYS A 34 21.59 8.02 62.50
N GLY A 35 21.54 6.91 61.77
CA GLY A 35 21.75 6.88 60.32
C GLY A 35 23.23 6.85 59.86
N THR A 36 24.19 6.78 60.79
CA THR A 36 25.63 6.69 60.43
C THR A 36 26.04 5.29 59.98
N VAL A 37 25.27 4.26 60.31
CA VAL A 37 25.46 2.87 59.86
C VAL A 37 24.31 2.49 58.92
N PRO A 38 24.58 1.97 57.71
CA PRO A 38 23.53 1.52 56.80
C PRO A 38 22.68 0.41 57.43
N GLY A 39 21.36 0.53 57.38
CA GLY A 39 20.43 -0.46 57.94
C GLY A 39 19.85 -0.07 59.30
N GLN A 40 19.39 -1.07 60.05
CA GLN A 40 18.77 -0.89 61.36
C GLN A 40 19.54 -1.67 62.42
N VAL A 41 19.78 -1.05 63.57
CA VAL A 41 20.26 -1.70 64.79
C VAL A 41 19.09 -1.79 65.76
N LYS A 42 18.76 -3.00 66.20
CA LYS A 42 17.65 -3.27 67.12
C LYS A 42 18.11 -4.15 68.27
N ALA A 43 17.61 -3.86 69.46
CA ALA A 43 17.63 -4.82 70.56
C ALA A 43 16.56 -5.89 70.32
N ASP A 44 16.88 -7.13 70.64
CA ASP A 44 15.90 -8.21 70.75
C ASP A 44 14.84 -7.88 71.82
N PRO A 45 13.59 -8.35 71.74
CA PRO A 45 12.53 -8.03 72.71
C PRO A 45 12.88 -8.39 74.16
N SER A 46 13.76 -9.36 74.38
CA SER A 46 14.25 -9.73 75.72
C SER A 46 15.34 -8.78 76.26
N GLY A 47 15.85 -7.86 75.43
CA GLY A 47 16.97 -6.98 75.72
C GLY A 47 18.31 -7.68 75.80
N GLN A 48 18.41 -8.97 75.48
CA GLN A 48 19.62 -9.76 75.70
C GLN A 48 20.55 -9.85 74.49
N SER A 49 20.12 -9.46 73.29
CA SER A 49 21.00 -9.33 72.11
C SER A 49 20.74 -8.09 71.29
N LEU A 50 21.76 -7.64 70.57
CA LEU A 50 21.73 -6.54 69.61
C LEU A 50 21.91 -7.12 68.20
N THR A 51 21.00 -6.79 67.29
CA THR A 51 21.06 -7.19 65.89
C THR A 51 21.18 -5.96 65.01
N TRP A 52 22.25 -5.89 64.21
CA TRP A 52 22.34 -5.02 63.06
C TRP A 52 21.84 -5.78 61.82
N SER A 53 21.01 -5.15 61.00
CA SER A 53 20.54 -5.72 59.74
C SER A 53 20.49 -4.67 58.63
N CYS A 54 20.95 -5.03 57.44
CA CYS A 54 20.91 -4.21 56.24
C CYS A 54 20.21 -4.96 55.10
N ASN A 55 19.13 -4.39 54.57
CA ASN A 55 18.32 -4.99 53.51
C ASN A 55 18.66 -4.32 52.17
N SER A 56 18.80 -5.11 51.11
CA SER A 56 18.97 -4.66 49.73
C SER A 56 18.02 -5.40 48.79
N THR A 57 17.93 -4.96 47.52
CA THR A 57 17.19 -5.70 46.47
C THR A 57 17.78 -7.09 46.18
N GLN A 58 19.05 -7.32 46.55
CA GLN A 58 19.75 -8.59 46.35
C GLN A 58 19.83 -9.46 47.60
N GLY A 59 19.19 -9.10 48.72
CA GLY A 59 19.16 -9.89 49.95
C GLY A 59 19.41 -9.09 51.21
N THR A 60 19.40 -9.77 52.36
CA THR A 60 19.56 -9.17 53.70
C THR A 60 20.84 -9.68 54.36
N LEU A 61 21.65 -8.78 54.92
CA LEU A 61 22.77 -9.12 55.80
C LEU A 61 22.44 -8.75 57.24
N ALA A 62 22.75 -9.63 58.19
CA ALA A 62 22.53 -9.38 59.61
C ALA A 62 23.71 -9.85 60.47
N LEU A 63 24.01 -9.10 61.53
CA LEU A 63 24.97 -9.44 62.57
C LEU A 63 24.28 -9.33 63.92
N THR A 64 24.22 -10.42 64.67
CA THR A 64 23.65 -10.46 66.02
C THR A 64 24.74 -10.76 67.03
N ALA A 65 24.85 -9.94 68.08
CA ALA A 65 25.75 -10.16 69.20
C ALA A 65 24.99 -9.98 70.52
N GLY A 66 25.18 -10.88 71.48
CA GLY A 66 24.45 -10.81 72.75
C GLY A 66 24.62 -12.02 73.66
N TRP A 67 23.63 -12.24 74.52
CA TRP A 67 23.64 -13.22 75.60
C TRP A 67 22.32 -14.00 75.68
N THR A 68 22.07 -14.91 74.73
CA THR A 68 20.85 -15.73 74.67
C THR A 68 21.17 -17.18 74.35
N PRO A 69 21.07 -18.13 75.31
CA PRO A 69 21.11 -18.01 76.78
C PRO A 69 22.55 -17.86 77.35
N GLY A 70 23.56 -17.85 76.49
CA GLY A 70 24.96 -17.57 76.77
C GLY A 70 25.54 -16.60 75.72
N PRO A 71 26.85 -16.29 75.73
CA PRO A 71 27.45 -15.40 74.75
C PRO A 71 27.22 -15.93 73.33
N THR A 72 26.70 -15.06 72.47
CA THR A 72 26.30 -15.37 71.10
C THR A 72 26.87 -14.32 70.15
N LEU A 73 27.45 -14.76 69.04
CA LEU A 73 27.84 -13.94 67.90
C LEU A 73 27.41 -14.68 66.63
N LEU A 74 26.54 -14.10 65.83
CA LEU A 74 25.96 -14.73 64.65
C LEU A 74 25.98 -13.77 63.46
N VAL A 75 26.62 -14.18 62.37
CA VAL A 75 26.60 -13.50 61.07
C VAL A 75 25.62 -14.24 60.17
N GLN A 76 24.74 -13.54 59.48
CA GLN A 76 23.75 -14.12 58.58
C GLN A 76 23.65 -13.32 57.28
N ALA A 77 23.45 -14.04 56.19
CA ALA A 77 23.01 -13.53 54.91
C ALA A 77 21.79 -14.33 54.46
N THR A 78 20.71 -13.66 54.08
CA THR A 78 19.44 -14.30 53.73
C THR A 78 18.95 -13.79 52.38
N ASN A 79 18.53 -14.73 51.53
CA ASN A 79 18.00 -14.51 50.19
C ASN A 79 18.97 -13.73 49.28
N LEU A 80 20.26 -14.07 49.32
CA LEU A 80 21.25 -13.49 48.41
C LEU A 80 20.94 -13.93 46.97
N LYS A 81 20.67 -12.98 46.07
CA LYS A 81 20.39 -13.20 44.65
C LYS A 81 21.59 -12.84 43.79
N PHE A 82 22.03 -13.75 42.92
CA PHE A 82 23.13 -13.51 41.98
C PHE A 82 22.58 -13.03 40.63
N GLN A 83 22.53 -11.71 40.41
CA GLN A 83 21.89 -11.07 39.24
C GLN A 83 20.44 -11.57 39.01
N GLU A 84 19.81 -11.35 37.85
CA GLU A 84 18.46 -11.88 37.56
C GLU A 84 18.41 -13.42 37.39
N GLY A 85 19.47 -14.13 37.78
CA GLY A 85 19.62 -15.57 37.67
C GLY A 85 18.66 -16.39 38.56
N PRO A 86 18.70 -17.72 38.43
CA PRO A 86 17.83 -18.65 39.15
C PRO A 86 18.33 -19.04 40.55
N LEU A 87 19.54 -18.63 40.95
CA LEU A 87 20.18 -19.07 42.19
C LEU A 87 19.93 -18.11 43.36
N THR A 88 19.55 -18.67 44.52
CA THR A 88 19.47 -17.97 45.81
C THR A 88 20.37 -18.64 46.85
N LEU A 89 20.95 -17.85 47.75
CA LEU A 89 21.85 -18.34 48.80
C LEU A 89 21.50 -17.75 50.18
N ASP A 90 21.38 -18.62 51.17
CA ASP A 90 21.38 -18.26 52.59
C ASP A 90 22.67 -18.76 53.24
N LEU A 91 23.30 -17.94 54.09
CA LEU A 91 24.46 -18.29 54.89
C LEU A 91 24.23 -17.85 56.32
N ALA A 92 24.61 -18.67 57.30
CA ALA A 92 24.69 -18.27 58.69
C ALA A 92 25.93 -18.91 59.33
N ALA A 93 26.69 -18.16 60.11
CA ALA A 93 27.83 -18.69 60.86
C ALA A 93 28.03 -17.90 62.15
N GLY A 94 28.29 -18.61 63.24
CA GLY A 94 28.40 -17.98 64.54
C GLY A 94 28.71 -18.95 65.67
N SER A 95 28.70 -18.42 66.89
CA SER A 95 28.68 -19.22 68.11
C SER A 95 27.47 -18.85 68.94
N ALA A 96 26.79 -19.86 69.50
CA ALA A 96 25.73 -19.70 70.48
C ALA A 96 26.05 -20.56 71.70
N SER A 97 26.04 -19.95 72.89
CA SER A 97 26.35 -20.63 74.16
C SER A 97 27.68 -21.41 74.15
N GLY A 98 28.69 -20.89 73.44
CA GLY A 98 30.03 -21.47 73.37
C GLY A 98 30.22 -22.59 72.35
N THR A 99 29.20 -22.94 71.57
CA THR A 99 29.31 -23.92 70.47
C THR A 99 29.32 -23.21 69.13
N LEU A 100 30.12 -23.70 68.17
CA LEU A 100 30.13 -23.17 66.80
C LEU A 100 28.96 -23.74 66.01
N GLN A 101 28.28 -22.88 65.27
CA GLN A 101 27.19 -23.25 64.38
C GLN A 101 27.36 -22.57 63.03
N CYS A 102 27.16 -23.31 61.94
CA CYS A 102 27.10 -22.74 60.61
C CYS A 102 26.03 -23.42 59.76
N MET A 103 25.52 -22.72 58.77
CA MET A 103 24.51 -23.18 57.83
C MET A 103 24.74 -22.52 56.48
N THR A 104 24.56 -23.29 55.42
CA THR A 104 24.43 -22.82 54.05
C THR A 104 23.19 -23.42 53.42
N ARG A 105 22.46 -22.62 52.65
CA ARG A 105 21.33 -23.10 51.85
C ARG A 105 21.36 -22.51 50.46
N LEU A 106 21.35 -23.39 49.46
CA LEU A 106 21.35 -23.02 48.05
C LEU A 106 19.99 -23.39 47.44
N GLY A 107 19.27 -22.39 46.93
CA GLY A 107 18.02 -22.58 46.18
C GLY A 107 18.22 -22.39 44.68
N LEU A 108 17.56 -23.20 43.87
CA LEU A 108 17.57 -23.09 42.41
C LEU A 108 16.15 -22.96 41.87
N ALA A 109 15.75 -21.78 41.38
CA ALA A 109 14.47 -21.57 40.74
C ALA A 109 14.43 -22.22 39.35
N LEU A 110 13.95 -23.48 39.29
CA LEU A 110 13.95 -24.27 38.06
C LEU A 110 13.08 -23.67 36.97
N GLN A 111 12.00 -22.96 37.31
CA GLN A 111 11.09 -22.35 36.34
C GLN A 111 11.79 -21.41 35.34
N LYS A 112 12.93 -20.82 35.72
CA LYS A 112 13.73 -19.97 34.82
C LYS A 112 14.63 -20.76 33.86
N ILE A 113 14.70 -22.09 33.98
CA ILE A 113 15.60 -22.99 33.26
C ILE A 113 14.80 -24.08 32.51
N VAL A 114 13.81 -24.68 33.17
CA VAL A 114 12.93 -25.75 32.70
C VAL A 114 11.51 -25.51 33.24
N PRO A 115 10.43 -26.04 32.63
CA PRO A 115 9.05 -25.77 33.04
C PRO A 115 8.62 -26.47 34.34
N ILE A 116 9.48 -26.46 35.36
CA ILE A 116 9.26 -27.04 36.69
C ILE A 116 9.03 -25.88 37.67
N PRO A 117 7.81 -25.69 38.22
CA PRO A 117 7.49 -24.63 39.17
C PRO A 117 7.95 -24.99 40.59
N ALA A 118 9.22 -25.38 40.73
CA ALA A 118 9.83 -25.71 42.01
C ALA A 118 11.17 -24.99 42.18
N THR A 119 11.49 -24.66 43.42
CA THR A 119 12.76 -24.08 43.84
C THR A 119 13.50 -25.07 44.73
N PRO A 120 14.02 -26.21 44.21
CA PRO A 120 14.75 -27.16 45.03
C PRO A 120 15.85 -26.48 45.84
N GLN A 121 15.95 -26.87 47.12
CA GLN A 121 16.94 -26.33 48.04
C GLN A 121 17.88 -27.42 48.53
N PHE A 122 19.17 -27.13 48.53
CA PHE A 122 20.18 -27.90 49.24
C PHE A 122 20.54 -27.16 50.52
N SER A 123 20.54 -27.83 51.65
CA SER A 123 20.88 -27.27 52.96
C SER A 123 21.98 -28.10 53.61
N ALA A 124 23.02 -27.44 54.10
CA ALA A 124 24.04 -28.06 54.93
C ALA A 124 24.26 -27.21 56.18
N ALA A 125 24.21 -27.83 57.36
CA ALA A 125 24.37 -27.16 58.63
C ALA A 125 25.26 -27.96 59.58
N PHE A 126 25.99 -27.26 60.45
CA PHE A 126 26.73 -27.80 61.57
C PHE A 126 26.23 -27.12 62.85
N ASN A 127 25.84 -27.89 63.86
CA ASN A 127 25.21 -27.37 65.08
C ASN A 127 26.05 -27.60 66.36
N GLY A 128 27.34 -27.88 66.21
CA GLY A 128 28.26 -28.15 67.32
C GLY A 128 28.37 -29.62 67.72
N ALA A 129 27.39 -30.46 67.38
CA ALA A 129 27.40 -31.91 67.66
C ALA A 129 27.54 -32.79 66.41
N GLY A 130 27.24 -32.28 65.21
CA GLY A 130 27.36 -33.01 63.94
C GLY A 130 26.93 -32.18 62.73
N PHE A 131 27.10 -32.76 61.54
CA PHE A 131 26.61 -32.19 60.28
C PHE A 131 25.22 -32.74 59.94
N ASP A 132 24.35 -31.84 59.51
CA ASP A 132 23.03 -32.11 58.96
C ASP A 132 23.02 -31.63 57.51
N VAL A 133 22.74 -32.53 56.56
CA VAL A 133 22.73 -32.22 55.13
C VAL A 133 21.44 -32.75 54.54
N ASN A 134 20.63 -31.86 53.98
CA ASN A 134 19.30 -32.17 53.44
C ASN A 134 19.13 -31.59 52.04
N LEU A 135 18.40 -32.32 51.20
CA LEU A 135 17.86 -31.86 49.93
C LEU A 135 16.34 -31.74 50.06
N TYR A 136 15.79 -30.62 49.62
CA TYR A 136 14.36 -30.33 49.60
C TYR A 136 13.92 -30.12 48.15
N PRO A 137 13.53 -31.17 47.41
CA PRO A 137 13.24 -31.06 45.98
C PRO A 137 12.07 -30.12 45.66
N LEU A 138 11.16 -29.89 46.61
CA LEU A 138 10.03 -28.98 46.47
C LEU A 138 10.29 -27.55 46.99
N GLY A 139 11.43 -27.32 47.66
CA GLY A 139 11.85 -25.99 48.14
C GLY A 139 11.37 -25.60 49.54
N ASP A 140 10.40 -26.32 50.11
CA ASP A 140 9.92 -26.07 51.48
C ASP A 140 10.85 -26.72 52.52
N ALA A 141 11.93 -26.02 52.90
CA ALA A 141 12.86 -26.49 53.91
C ALA A 141 12.30 -26.34 55.34
N GLY A 142 12.40 -27.40 56.16
CA GLY A 142 12.00 -27.39 57.57
C GLY A 142 10.98 -28.48 57.95
N PRO A 143 10.40 -28.44 59.16
CA PRO A 143 9.50 -29.49 59.67
C PRO A 143 8.22 -29.68 58.85
N ALA A 144 7.85 -28.69 58.03
CA ALA A 144 6.69 -28.70 57.15
C ALA A 144 7.02 -29.19 55.73
N SER A 145 8.22 -29.73 55.49
CA SER A 145 8.63 -30.15 54.15
C SER A 145 7.72 -31.26 53.62
N ALA A 146 7.14 -31.01 52.45
CA ALA A 146 6.35 -32.01 51.75
C ALA A 146 7.23 -33.14 51.19
N PHE A 147 8.51 -32.88 50.91
CA PHE A 147 9.46 -33.88 50.44
C PHE A 147 10.89 -33.50 50.84
N ASP A 148 11.49 -34.32 51.69
CA ASP A 148 12.87 -34.18 52.13
C ASP A 148 13.72 -35.43 51.80
N VAL A 149 15.00 -35.18 51.54
CA VAL A 149 16.02 -36.21 51.42
C VAL A 149 17.16 -35.80 52.34
N ALA A 150 17.16 -36.37 53.54
CA ALA A 150 18.27 -36.26 54.47
C ALA A 150 19.43 -37.13 54.00
N LEU A 151 20.63 -36.58 53.99
CA LEU A 151 21.88 -37.26 53.59
C LEU A 151 22.77 -37.53 54.81
N LEU A 152 22.79 -36.61 55.78
CA LEU A 152 23.51 -36.74 57.05
C LEU A 152 22.59 -36.31 58.21
N PRO A 153 22.72 -36.89 59.42
CA PRO A 153 23.69 -37.91 59.82
C PRO A 153 23.36 -39.33 59.32
N ALA A 154 22.14 -39.55 58.81
CA ALA A 154 21.74 -40.81 58.18
C ALA A 154 20.93 -40.50 56.90
N ALA A 155 21.24 -41.23 55.83
CA ALA A 155 20.50 -41.09 54.58
C ALA A 155 19.06 -41.58 54.76
N LYS A 156 18.08 -40.68 54.63
CA LYS A 156 16.66 -40.98 54.74
C LYS A 156 15.87 -40.11 53.77
N VAL A 157 14.87 -40.72 53.13
CA VAL A 157 13.89 -40.00 52.31
C VAL A 157 12.58 -39.95 53.07
N THR A 158 12.00 -38.77 53.26
CA THR A 158 10.70 -38.61 53.93
C THR A 158 9.76 -37.79 53.06
N PHE A 159 8.52 -38.26 52.95
CA PHE A 159 7.44 -37.50 52.34
C PHE A 159 6.48 -37.02 53.44
N GLY A 160 6.17 -35.72 53.43
CA GLY A 160 5.11 -35.14 54.24
C GLY A 160 3.72 -35.49 53.69
N ALA A 161 2.66 -35.09 54.39
CA ALA A 161 1.29 -35.30 53.93
C ALA A 161 1.06 -34.62 52.57
N GLY A 162 0.65 -35.39 51.55
CA GLY A 162 0.51 -34.90 50.17
C GLY A 162 1.83 -34.76 49.40
N GLY A 163 2.97 -35.10 50.01
CA GLY A 163 4.31 -34.98 49.44
C GLY A 163 4.54 -35.68 48.10
N PRO A 164 4.17 -36.96 47.94
CA PRO A 164 4.35 -37.66 46.67
C PRO A 164 3.49 -37.03 45.56
N GLN A 165 2.29 -36.55 45.89
CA GLN A 165 1.40 -35.88 44.96
C GLN A 165 1.98 -34.52 44.53
N ALA A 166 2.43 -33.70 45.50
CA ALA A 166 3.08 -32.43 45.20
C ALA A 166 4.35 -32.60 44.35
N PHE A 167 5.13 -33.66 44.57
CA PHE A 167 6.28 -34.00 43.73
C PHE A 167 5.85 -34.39 42.31
N LEU A 168 4.81 -35.23 42.15
CA LEU A 168 4.30 -35.58 40.82
C LEU A 168 3.75 -34.35 40.09
N ASP A 169 2.99 -33.50 40.77
CA ASP A 169 2.33 -32.33 40.19
C ASP A 169 3.32 -31.22 39.82
N HIS A 170 4.37 -31.02 40.62
CA HIS A 170 5.34 -29.95 40.38
C HIS A 170 6.57 -30.38 39.59
N TRP A 171 6.92 -31.68 39.54
CA TRP A 171 8.10 -32.16 38.79
C TRP A 171 7.75 -33.05 37.62
N LEU A 172 6.98 -34.12 37.84
CA LEU A 172 6.79 -35.15 36.82
C LEU A 172 5.80 -34.72 35.74
N VAL A 173 4.64 -34.19 36.13
CA VAL A 173 3.57 -33.81 35.20
C VAL A 173 4.02 -32.70 34.24
N PRO A 174 4.67 -31.59 34.68
CA PRO A 174 5.12 -30.56 33.76
C PRO A 174 6.22 -31.06 32.82
N LEU A 175 7.15 -31.90 33.30
CA LEU A 175 8.25 -32.42 32.49
C LEU A 175 7.79 -33.45 31.45
N LEU A 176 6.86 -34.34 31.79
CA LEU A 176 6.25 -35.25 30.83
C LEU A 176 5.39 -34.50 29.82
N ALA A 177 4.62 -33.50 30.26
CA ALA A 177 3.80 -32.69 29.38
C ALA A 177 4.64 -31.89 28.37
N ASP A 178 5.76 -31.31 28.81
CA ASP A 178 6.72 -30.61 27.93
C ASP A 178 7.35 -31.57 26.89
N ARG A 179 7.75 -32.78 27.31
CA ARG A 179 8.31 -33.78 26.37
C ARG A 179 7.28 -34.33 25.38
N VAL A 180 6.04 -34.51 25.82
CA VAL A 180 4.93 -34.91 24.94
C VAL A 180 4.60 -33.79 23.95
N LEU A 181 4.64 -32.53 24.38
CA LEU A 181 4.45 -31.36 23.50
C LEU A 181 5.58 -31.27 22.46
N GLU A 182 6.83 -31.39 22.89
CA GLU A 182 8.01 -31.35 22.02
C GLU A 182 8.02 -32.48 20.98
N ALA A 183 7.74 -33.71 21.39
CA ALA A 183 7.68 -34.88 20.49
C ALA A 183 6.58 -34.76 19.42
N ASN A 184 5.57 -33.92 19.65
CA ASN A 184 4.43 -33.73 18.74
C ASN A 184 4.38 -32.33 18.10
N ARG A 185 5.44 -31.52 18.17
CA ARG A 185 5.48 -30.16 17.59
C ARG A 185 5.03 -30.10 16.13
N GLN A 186 5.47 -31.05 15.30
CA GLN A 186 5.07 -31.11 13.88
C GLN A 186 3.56 -31.37 13.67
N ARG A 187 2.89 -31.97 14.66
CA ARG A 187 1.44 -32.24 14.64
C ARG A 187 0.61 -31.12 15.25
N LEU A 188 1.23 -30.14 15.94
CA LEU A 188 0.52 -29.01 16.53
C LEU A 188 -0.17 -28.13 15.47
N THR A 189 0.40 -28.03 14.28
CA THR A 189 -0.19 -27.31 13.13
C THR A 189 -1.17 -28.16 12.34
N THR A 190 -1.34 -29.45 12.66
CA THR A 190 -2.29 -30.32 11.98
C THR A 190 -3.71 -30.03 12.46
N PRO A 191 -4.67 -29.81 11.55
CA PRO A 191 -6.10 -29.74 11.90
C PRO A 191 -6.55 -31.03 12.57
N VAL A 192 -7.26 -30.95 13.70
CA VAL A 192 -7.74 -32.16 14.41
C VAL A 192 -8.82 -32.90 13.61
N TRP A 193 -9.52 -32.18 12.72
CA TRP A 193 -10.41 -32.73 11.70
C TRP A 193 -10.31 -31.87 10.42
N GLY A 194 -10.78 -32.38 9.28
CA GLY A 194 -10.71 -31.67 8.00
C GLY A 194 -11.37 -30.28 8.07
N GLY A 195 -10.60 -29.22 7.82
CA GLY A 195 -11.05 -27.82 7.90
C GLY A 195 -11.24 -27.26 9.32
N GLY A 196 -10.84 -28.01 10.37
CA GLY A 196 -11.00 -27.65 11.78
C GLY A 196 -9.85 -26.84 12.40
N LYS A 197 -9.98 -26.52 13.70
CA LYS A 197 -8.89 -25.92 14.49
C LYS A 197 -7.69 -26.89 14.56
N THR A 198 -6.49 -26.33 14.59
CA THR A 198 -5.27 -27.12 14.79
C THR A 198 -5.14 -27.54 16.25
N LEU A 199 -4.39 -28.61 16.50
CA LEU A 199 -4.13 -29.08 17.86
C LEU A 199 -3.51 -27.98 18.74
N HIS A 200 -2.66 -27.13 18.15
CA HIS A 200 -2.10 -25.94 18.80
C HIS A 200 -3.20 -25.01 19.32
N THR A 201 -4.17 -24.64 18.48
CA THR A 201 -5.23 -23.72 18.89
C THR A 201 -6.11 -24.30 20.00
N LEU A 202 -6.37 -25.61 19.97
CA LEU A 202 -7.16 -26.27 21.02
C LEU A 202 -6.41 -26.37 22.36
N LEU A 203 -5.10 -26.62 22.34
CA LEU A 203 -4.29 -26.64 23.55
C LEU A 203 -4.15 -25.24 24.16
N ASN A 204 -4.09 -24.21 23.32
CA ASN A 204 -4.12 -22.81 23.76
C ASN A 204 -5.48 -22.43 24.34
N ASP A 205 -6.58 -22.80 23.67
CA ASP A 205 -7.94 -22.61 24.18
C ASP A 205 -8.14 -23.34 25.52
N ALA A 206 -7.55 -24.53 25.70
CA ALA A 206 -7.59 -25.29 26.96
C ALA A 206 -6.84 -24.59 28.12
N GLY A 207 -6.03 -23.58 27.83
CA GLY A 207 -5.08 -22.97 28.78
C GLY A 207 -3.93 -23.91 29.15
N LEU A 208 -3.62 -24.91 28.31
CA LEU A 208 -2.53 -25.86 28.55
C LEU A 208 -1.19 -25.38 27.98
N ILE A 209 -1.20 -24.44 27.04
CA ILE A 209 -0.01 -23.79 26.48
C ILE A 209 -0.18 -22.26 26.45
N THR A 210 0.94 -21.53 26.50
CA THR A 210 1.04 -20.07 26.36
C THR A 210 1.99 -19.71 25.23
N GLY A 211 1.58 -18.82 24.33
CA GLY A 211 2.44 -18.39 23.21
C GLY A 211 2.78 -19.54 22.24
N PRO A 212 3.85 -19.43 21.43
CA PRO A 212 4.09 -20.28 20.28
C PRO A 212 4.83 -21.59 20.63
N ASP A 213 4.46 -22.28 21.73
CA ASP A 213 4.83 -23.68 22.10
C ASP A 213 5.37 -23.87 23.55
N GLN A 214 4.94 -23.09 24.56
CA GLN A 214 5.31 -23.34 25.97
C GLN A 214 4.13 -23.83 26.81
N LEU A 215 4.35 -24.82 27.68
CA LEU A 215 3.33 -25.32 28.60
C LEU A 215 2.91 -24.22 29.62
N HIS A 216 1.60 -24.05 29.84
CA HIS A 216 1.11 -23.16 30.89
C HIS A 216 1.34 -23.80 32.26
N VAL A 217 2.12 -23.15 33.12
CA VAL A 217 2.48 -23.68 34.45
C VAL A 217 2.11 -22.66 35.54
N PRO A 218 1.26 -23.01 36.53
CA PRO A 218 0.64 -24.32 36.74
C PRO A 218 -0.44 -24.63 35.69
N LEU A 219 -0.64 -25.92 35.41
CA LEU A 219 -1.69 -26.37 34.50
C LEU A 219 -3.07 -26.03 35.08
N PRO A 220 -4.04 -25.61 34.26
CA PRO A 220 -5.39 -25.34 34.71
C PRO A 220 -6.06 -26.61 35.30
N PRO A 221 -6.91 -26.47 36.33
CA PRO A 221 -7.71 -27.58 36.83
C PRO A 221 -8.53 -28.22 35.70
N LEU A 222 -8.60 -29.55 35.66
CA LEU A 222 -9.32 -30.32 34.63
C LEU A 222 -10.72 -29.77 34.27
N PRO A 223 -11.58 -29.38 35.24
CA PRO A 223 -12.89 -28.80 34.91
C PRO A 223 -12.80 -27.47 34.16
N ALA A 224 -11.82 -26.63 34.50
CA ALA A 224 -11.57 -25.36 33.82
C ALA A 224 -10.98 -25.58 32.42
N ALA A 225 -10.02 -26.49 32.27
CA ALA A 225 -9.44 -26.86 30.99
C ALA A 225 -10.49 -27.42 30.02
N VAL A 226 -11.34 -28.34 30.49
CA VAL A 226 -12.44 -28.92 29.70
C VAL A 226 -13.48 -27.86 29.34
N SER A 227 -13.84 -26.98 30.28
CA SER A 227 -14.77 -25.87 30.02
C SER A 227 -14.21 -24.91 28.96
N ASN A 228 -12.92 -24.59 29.01
CA ASN A 228 -12.27 -23.70 28.06
C ASN A 228 -12.12 -24.34 26.67
N VAL A 229 -11.83 -25.64 26.60
CA VAL A 229 -11.87 -26.41 25.33
C VAL A 229 -13.27 -26.39 24.75
N LEU A 230 -14.32 -26.60 25.54
CA LEU A 230 -15.71 -26.57 25.06
C LEU A 230 -16.10 -25.17 24.55
N LEU A 231 -15.67 -24.11 25.23
CA LEU A 231 -15.87 -22.72 24.78
C LEU A 231 -15.08 -22.42 23.49
N GLY A 232 -13.84 -22.93 23.39
CA GLY A 232 -12.99 -22.83 22.20
C GLY A 232 -13.55 -23.59 21.01
N LEU A 233 -14.07 -24.80 21.21
CA LEU A 233 -14.75 -25.61 20.19
C LEU A 233 -16.07 -24.98 19.72
N ALA A 234 -16.80 -24.32 20.62
CA ALA A 234 -18.04 -23.60 20.28
C ALA A 234 -17.81 -22.40 19.34
N THR A 235 -16.54 -22.06 19.07
CA THR A 235 -16.14 -21.15 18.01
C THR A 235 -15.61 -21.92 16.79
N GLY A 236 -16.53 -22.35 15.92
CA GLY A 236 -16.17 -22.84 14.58
C GLY A 236 -16.21 -24.36 14.35
N LEU A 237 -16.64 -25.18 15.30
CA LEU A 237 -16.90 -26.60 15.06
C LEU A 237 -18.15 -26.79 14.19
N LYS A 238 -17.97 -27.29 12.95
CA LYS A 238 -19.03 -27.76 12.06
C LYS A 238 -18.79 -29.24 11.72
N ILE A 239 -19.71 -30.10 12.13
CA ILE A 239 -19.70 -31.53 11.84
C ILE A 239 -20.72 -31.77 10.71
N PRO A 240 -20.30 -32.20 9.51
CA PRO A 240 -21.24 -32.57 8.47
C PRO A 240 -21.99 -33.83 8.91
N VAL A 241 -23.30 -33.72 9.10
CA VAL A 241 -24.20 -34.85 9.33
C VAL A 241 -24.48 -35.54 7.99
N THR A 242 -24.65 -34.74 6.93
CA THR A 242 -24.66 -35.16 5.53
C THR A 242 -23.94 -34.10 4.67
N LYS A 243 -23.93 -34.25 3.33
CA LYS A 243 -23.30 -33.26 2.44
C LYS A 243 -23.89 -31.85 2.59
N THR A 244 -25.15 -31.76 3.01
CA THR A 244 -25.95 -30.54 3.03
C THR A 244 -26.45 -30.15 4.43
N LEU A 245 -26.36 -31.05 5.42
CA LEU A 245 -26.76 -30.81 6.81
C LEU A 245 -25.55 -30.81 7.75
N ASN A 246 -25.43 -29.81 8.61
CA ASN A 246 -24.32 -29.67 9.56
C ASN A 246 -24.83 -29.53 11.00
N LEU A 247 -24.13 -30.19 11.93
CA LEU A 247 -24.24 -29.98 13.37
C LEU A 247 -23.12 -29.04 13.81
N GLN A 248 -23.46 -27.99 14.55
CA GLN A 248 -22.52 -26.98 15.03
C GLN A 248 -22.59 -26.87 16.54
N LEU A 249 -21.45 -26.63 17.18
CA LEU A 249 -21.41 -26.18 18.57
C LEU A 249 -21.39 -24.65 18.56
N VAL A 250 -22.29 -24.01 19.29
CA VAL A 250 -22.46 -22.55 19.30
C VAL A 250 -22.30 -21.97 20.70
N ASN A 251 -21.69 -20.78 20.80
CA ASN A 251 -21.60 -19.98 22.02
C ASN A 251 -21.99 -18.53 21.71
N GLU A 252 -23.28 -18.25 21.80
CA GLU A 252 -23.88 -16.99 21.36
C GLU A 252 -25.02 -16.60 22.29
N GLN A 253 -25.56 -15.39 22.15
CA GLN A 253 -26.74 -15.00 22.91
C GLN A 253 -27.98 -15.65 22.29
N PRO A 254 -28.71 -16.50 23.03
CA PRO A 254 -30.03 -16.97 22.60
C PRO A 254 -30.95 -15.79 22.26
N VAL A 255 -31.93 -16.04 21.39
CA VAL A 255 -32.87 -15.00 20.96
C VAL A 255 -33.53 -14.37 22.20
N LYS A 256 -33.36 -13.05 22.37
CA LYS A 256 -33.87 -12.23 23.49
C LYS A 256 -33.37 -12.65 24.90
N ALA A 257 -32.25 -13.35 25.02
CA ALA A 257 -31.58 -13.62 26.30
C ALA A 257 -30.50 -12.56 26.62
N GLN A 258 -30.33 -12.24 27.92
CA GLN A 258 -29.37 -11.22 28.38
C GLN A 258 -27.91 -11.72 28.42
N ALA A 259 -27.68 -13.03 28.39
CA ALA A 259 -26.36 -13.65 28.51
C ALA A 259 -26.14 -14.69 27.40
N LYS A 260 -24.88 -14.94 27.04
CA LYS A 260 -24.50 -16.01 26.10
C LYS A 260 -24.88 -17.38 26.66
N ALA A 261 -25.07 -18.35 25.79
CA ALA A 261 -25.28 -19.75 26.13
C ALA A 261 -24.54 -20.66 25.14
N VAL A 262 -24.07 -21.79 25.65
CA VAL A 262 -23.46 -22.86 24.86
C VAL A 262 -24.53 -23.87 24.48
N GLY A 263 -24.58 -24.24 23.20
CA GLY A 263 -25.61 -25.12 22.64
C GLY A 263 -25.17 -25.86 21.38
N LEU A 264 -26.05 -26.75 20.91
CA LEU A 264 -25.91 -27.49 19.66
C LEU A 264 -26.89 -26.94 18.62
N ARG A 265 -26.42 -26.73 17.40
CA ARG A 265 -27.22 -26.20 16.28
C ARG A 265 -27.21 -27.16 15.10
N LEU A 266 -28.38 -27.47 14.56
CA LEU A 266 -28.51 -28.03 13.22
C LEU A 266 -28.74 -26.91 12.21
N VAL A 267 -27.95 -26.89 11.14
CA VAL A 267 -28.08 -25.92 10.05
C VAL A 267 -27.78 -26.55 8.69
N GLY A 268 -28.57 -26.19 7.68
CA GLY A 268 -28.52 -26.80 6.35
C GLY A 268 -29.81 -27.54 6.02
N HIS A 269 -29.74 -28.57 5.19
CA HIS A 269 -30.92 -29.35 4.82
C HIS A 269 -30.64 -30.83 4.58
N GLN A 270 -31.70 -31.64 4.66
CA GLN A 270 -31.70 -33.03 4.26
C GLN A 270 -32.87 -33.32 3.34
N ASP A 271 -32.56 -33.86 2.17
CA ASP A 271 -33.53 -34.27 1.16
C ASP A 271 -33.96 -35.72 1.38
N PHE A 272 -35.25 -35.97 1.17
CA PHE A 272 -35.90 -37.27 1.25
C PHE A 272 -36.71 -37.50 -0.03
N PRO A 273 -36.27 -38.42 -0.91
CA PRO A 273 -37.06 -38.78 -2.08
C PRO A 273 -38.35 -39.48 -1.65
N ALA A 274 -39.49 -39.00 -2.13
CA ALA A 274 -40.83 -39.48 -1.79
C ALA A 274 -41.68 -39.63 -3.06
N GLY A 275 -41.42 -40.69 -3.83
CA GLY A 275 -42.11 -40.95 -5.09
C GLY A 275 -41.78 -39.89 -6.15
N SER A 276 -42.80 -39.16 -6.62
CA SER A 276 -42.63 -38.05 -7.59
C SER A 276 -42.18 -36.74 -6.95
N LEU A 277 -42.13 -36.66 -5.61
CA LEU A 277 -41.72 -35.46 -4.88
C LEU A 277 -40.36 -35.67 -4.22
N ASN A 278 -39.60 -34.59 -4.10
CA ASN A 278 -38.49 -34.49 -3.16
C ASN A 278 -38.94 -33.62 -1.97
N ILE A 279 -38.85 -34.17 -0.76
CA ILE A 279 -39.17 -33.48 0.48
C ILE A 279 -37.87 -33.10 1.17
N SER A 280 -37.62 -31.82 1.35
CA SER A 280 -36.39 -31.30 1.97
C SER A 280 -36.69 -30.69 3.33
N LEU A 281 -36.13 -31.27 4.39
CA LEU A 281 -36.17 -30.66 5.72
C LEU A 281 -35.08 -29.59 5.81
N ARG A 282 -35.48 -28.35 6.09
CA ARG A 282 -34.64 -27.15 6.08
C ARG A 282 -34.41 -26.66 7.50
N PHE A 283 -33.16 -26.36 7.84
CA PHE A 283 -32.74 -25.86 9.15
C PHE A 283 -31.99 -24.54 8.97
N GLY A 284 -32.71 -23.42 9.00
CA GLY A 284 -32.13 -22.09 8.91
C GLY A 284 -31.71 -21.66 7.49
N GLU A 285 -32.23 -22.32 6.46
CA GLU A 285 -31.98 -21.96 5.06
C GLU A 285 -33.21 -21.29 4.46
N GLY A 286 -33.09 -20.00 4.14
CA GLY A 286 -34.15 -19.17 3.56
C GLY A 286 -33.71 -17.70 3.58
N PRO A 287 -34.09 -16.85 2.61
CA PRO A 287 -33.52 -15.52 2.45
C PRO A 287 -34.03 -14.46 3.45
N PHE A 288 -35.16 -14.73 4.11
CA PHE A 288 -35.66 -13.92 5.23
C PHE A 288 -34.99 -14.27 6.57
N ILE A 289 -34.11 -15.27 6.60
CA ILE A 289 -33.41 -15.73 7.80
C ILE A 289 -32.03 -15.07 7.85
N SER A 290 -31.88 -14.13 8.79
CA SER A 290 -30.58 -13.50 9.05
C SER A 290 -29.51 -14.54 9.39
N ALA A 291 -28.27 -14.31 8.98
CA ALA A 291 -27.17 -15.22 9.26
C ALA A 291 -26.97 -15.50 10.77
N GLN A 292 -27.36 -14.55 11.62
CA GLN A 292 -27.28 -14.64 13.06
C GLN A 292 -28.34 -15.60 13.61
N ASN A 293 -27.89 -16.62 14.35
CA ASN A 293 -28.69 -17.62 15.07
C ASN A 293 -29.58 -18.56 14.23
N ARG A 294 -29.40 -18.64 12.89
CA ARG A 294 -30.24 -19.47 12.01
C ARG A 294 -30.12 -20.97 12.29
N GLY A 295 -31.23 -21.69 12.16
CA GLY A 295 -31.31 -23.14 12.33
C GLY A 295 -32.04 -23.57 13.60
N LEU A 296 -31.93 -24.85 13.93
CA LEU A 296 -32.51 -25.44 15.14
C LEU A 296 -31.43 -25.52 16.22
N THR A 297 -31.55 -24.71 17.28
CA THR A 297 -30.52 -24.57 18.30
C THR A 297 -31.04 -24.99 19.67
N LEU A 298 -30.40 -25.99 20.28
CA LEU A 298 -30.62 -26.38 21.67
C LEU A 298 -29.49 -25.83 22.53
N TYR A 299 -29.76 -24.76 23.27
CA TYR A 299 -28.87 -24.27 24.32
C TYR A 299 -29.00 -25.15 25.55
N LEU A 300 -27.88 -25.44 26.20
CA LEU A 300 -27.82 -26.34 27.37
C LEU A 300 -27.26 -25.62 28.59
N PHE A 301 -26.22 -24.81 28.41
CA PHE A 301 -25.47 -24.19 29.52
C PHE A 301 -25.32 -22.70 29.32
N ARG A 302 -25.54 -21.91 30.38
CA ARG A 302 -25.11 -20.51 30.43
C ARG A 302 -23.72 -20.46 31.09
N PRO A 303 -22.69 -19.92 30.42
CA PRO A 303 -21.34 -19.80 30.96
C PRO A 303 -21.32 -18.67 32.00
N LEU A 304 -21.82 -18.98 33.18
CA LEU A 304 -21.49 -18.31 34.43
C LEU A 304 -20.28 -19.03 35.04
N ASN A 305 -19.64 -18.44 36.05
CA ASN A 305 -18.59 -19.11 36.82
C ASN A 305 -19.15 -19.41 38.22
N PRO A 306 -19.72 -20.60 38.48
CA PRO A 306 -19.78 -21.82 37.66
C PRO A 306 -20.91 -21.86 36.62
N ALA A 307 -20.80 -22.73 35.62
CA ALA A 307 -21.78 -22.83 34.52
C ALA A 307 -23.13 -23.35 35.03
N VAL A 308 -24.23 -22.75 34.56
CA VAL A 308 -25.60 -23.09 34.98
C VAL A 308 -26.31 -23.83 33.85
N PHE A 309 -26.85 -25.02 34.15
CA PHE A 309 -27.72 -25.76 33.22
C PHE A 309 -29.06 -25.04 33.08
N ALA A 310 -29.35 -24.54 31.88
CA ALA A 310 -30.54 -23.75 31.58
C ALA A 310 -30.97 -24.03 30.13
N PRO A 311 -31.61 -25.19 29.88
CA PRO A 311 -31.89 -25.61 28.52
C PRO A 311 -32.93 -24.69 27.86
N GLN A 312 -32.71 -24.32 26.60
CA GLN A 312 -33.61 -23.49 25.80
C GLN A 312 -33.56 -23.96 24.35
N LEU A 313 -34.72 -24.07 23.71
CA LEU A 313 -34.82 -24.38 22.29
C LEU A 313 -35.13 -23.10 21.51
N ASP A 314 -34.27 -22.77 20.55
CA ASP A 314 -34.47 -21.70 19.59
C ASP A 314 -34.62 -22.31 18.19
N VAL A 315 -35.75 -22.03 17.56
CA VAL A 315 -36.08 -22.44 16.20
C VAL A 315 -36.14 -21.21 15.33
N VAL A 316 -35.12 -21.04 14.47
CA VAL A 316 -35.00 -19.90 13.57
C VAL A 316 -34.99 -20.43 12.14
N GLY A 317 -36.19 -20.65 11.61
CA GLY A 317 -36.42 -21.14 10.25
C GLY A 317 -36.29 -22.65 10.12
N LEU A 318 -37.02 -23.41 10.94
CA LEU A 318 -37.25 -24.83 10.68
C LEU A 318 -38.33 -24.95 9.61
N GLY A 319 -38.00 -25.56 8.47
CA GLY A 319 -38.91 -25.62 7.35
C GLY A 319 -38.96 -26.96 6.64
N VAL A 320 -39.96 -27.07 5.77
CA VAL A 320 -40.14 -28.19 4.85
C VAL A 320 -40.35 -27.61 3.47
N ARG A 321 -39.51 -28.01 2.51
CA ARG A 321 -39.65 -27.67 1.10
C ARG A 321 -40.10 -28.89 0.30
N PHE A 322 -41.02 -28.68 -0.61
CA PHE A 322 -41.49 -29.66 -1.58
C PHE A 322 -41.02 -29.23 -2.96
N SER A 323 -40.43 -30.14 -3.74
CA SER A 323 -40.09 -29.93 -5.15
C SER A 323 -40.33 -31.20 -5.96
N ASP A 324 -40.34 -31.12 -7.28
CA ASP A 324 -40.40 -32.31 -8.15
C ASP A 324 -39.09 -33.12 -8.07
N ALA A 325 -39.19 -34.45 -8.08
CA ALA A 325 -38.02 -35.33 -7.94
C ALA A 325 -37.09 -35.33 -9.16
N ASN A 326 -37.57 -34.93 -10.34
CA ASN A 326 -36.82 -34.91 -11.60
C ASN A 326 -36.41 -33.48 -12.02
N GLY A 327 -36.59 -32.48 -11.14
CA GLY A 327 -36.31 -31.08 -11.44
C GLY A 327 -37.37 -30.38 -12.28
N GLY A 328 -38.57 -30.97 -12.42
CA GLY A 328 -39.73 -30.31 -13.03
C GLY A 328 -40.41 -29.30 -12.10
N PRO A 329 -41.40 -28.54 -12.60
CA PRO A 329 -42.22 -27.68 -11.76
C PRO A 329 -43.15 -28.47 -10.83
N LEU A 330 -43.15 -28.14 -9.53
CA LEU A 330 -44.07 -28.70 -8.54
C LEU A 330 -45.53 -28.34 -8.85
N VAL A 331 -45.78 -27.10 -9.25
CA VAL A 331 -47.08 -26.64 -9.74
C VAL A 331 -46.89 -26.23 -11.20
N ASN A 332 -47.64 -26.86 -12.10
CA ASN A 332 -47.57 -26.60 -13.53
C ASN A 332 -48.97 -26.41 -14.11
N LEU A 333 -49.62 -25.30 -13.75
CA LEU A 333 -50.93 -24.93 -14.23
C LEU A 333 -50.80 -23.96 -15.41
N PRO A 334 -51.81 -23.87 -16.30
CA PRO A 334 -51.80 -22.93 -17.41
C PRO A 334 -51.57 -21.46 -16.99
N VAL A 335 -51.97 -21.10 -15.76
CA VAL A 335 -51.96 -19.73 -15.23
C VAL A 335 -50.90 -19.47 -14.17
N ALA A 336 -50.18 -20.50 -13.69
CA ALA A 336 -49.19 -20.35 -12.64
C ALA A 336 -48.24 -21.56 -12.63
N ARG A 337 -46.94 -21.27 -12.56
CA ARG A 337 -45.90 -22.27 -12.38
C ARG A 337 -45.11 -21.96 -11.11
N ALA A 338 -44.80 -22.99 -10.32
CA ALA A 338 -43.90 -22.90 -9.18
C ALA A 338 -42.98 -24.12 -9.19
N ASN A 339 -41.68 -23.90 -9.04
CA ASN A 339 -40.69 -24.97 -9.03
C ASN A 339 -40.67 -25.66 -7.66
N ASP A 340 -40.81 -24.90 -6.58
CA ASP A 340 -40.91 -25.43 -5.23
C ASP A 340 -41.78 -24.57 -4.31
N ILE A 341 -42.23 -25.16 -3.20
CA ILE A 341 -42.93 -24.46 -2.12
C ILE A 341 -42.28 -24.88 -0.80
N ALA A 342 -41.93 -23.91 0.03
CA ALA A 342 -41.38 -24.16 1.36
C ALA A 342 -42.14 -23.40 2.45
N GLY A 343 -42.40 -24.07 3.58
CA GLY A 343 -42.94 -23.46 4.78
C GLY A 343 -41.91 -23.47 5.90
N TYR A 344 -41.87 -22.43 6.72
CA TYR A 344 -40.91 -22.25 7.81
C TYR A 344 -41.60 -21.79 9.09
N PHE A 345 -41.08 -22.25 10.23
CA PHE A 345 -41.50 -21.85 11.56
C PHE A 345 -40.36 -21.19 12.33
N PHE A 346 -40.76 -20.25 13.19
CA PHE A 346 -39.90 -19.51 14.11
C PHE A 346 -40.52 -19.56 15.49
N PHE A 347 -39.77 -19.95 16.52
CA PHE A 347 -40.20 -19.87 17.92
C PHE A 347 -39.03 -20.16 18.86
N SER A 348 -39.14 -19.67 20.08
CA SER A 348 -38.22 -19.99 21.17
C SER A 348 -39.00 -20.31 22.44
N PHE A 349 -38.54 -21.29 23.20
CA PHE A 349 -39.04 -21.49 24.56
C PHE A 349 -37.98 -22.10 25.47
N PRO A 350 -37.96 -21.69 26.76
CA PRO A 350 -37.12 -22.32 27.77
C PRO A 350 -37.65 -23.72 28.10
N LEU A 351 -36.74 -24.66 28.35
CA LEU A 351 -37.02 -26.02 28.82
C LEU A 351 -36.87 -26.10 30.35
N ASP A 352 -37.26 -25.03 31.06
CA ASP A 352 -37.11 -24.89 32.51
C ASP A 352 -38.31 -25.42 33.32
N GLY A 353 -39.23 -26.14 32.65
CA GLY A 353 -40.41 -26.76 33.26
C GLY A 353 -41.54 -25.81 33.63
N LYS A 354 -41.42 -24.50 33.31
CA LYS A 354 -42.47 -23.51 33.57
C LYS A 354 -43.49 -23.46 32.41
N PRO A 355 -44.76 -23.09 32.67
CA PRO A 355 -45.74 -22.89 31.62
C PRO A 355 -45.28 -21.81 30.63
N TYR A 356 -45.47 -22.05 29.33
CA TYR A 356 -45.12 -21.10 28.28
C TYR A 356 -45.85 -19.77 28.46
N ASN A 357 -45.11 -18.66 28.41
CA ASN A 357 -45.65 -17.30 28.49
C ASN A 357 -45.35 -16.55 27.19
N ALA A 358 -46.40 -16.35 26.39
CA ALA A 358 -46.32 -15.68 25.09
C ALA A 358 -45.81 -14.23 25.17
N SER A 359 -45.98 -13.53 26.30
CA SER A 359 -45.47 -12.15 26.49
C SER A 359 -43.97 -12.09 26.75
N LEU A 360 -43.36 -13.17 27.26
CA LEU A 360 -41.90 -13.26 27.49
C LEU A 360 -41.15 -13.86 26.29
N TYR A 361 -41.83 -14.64 25.45
CA TYR A 361 -41.26 -15.31 24.26
C TYR A 361 -42.12 -15.14 23.00
N PRO A 362 -42.32 -13.90 22.51
CA PRO A 362 -43.29 -13.61 21.46
C PRO A 362 -42.74 -13.82 20.03
N ASN A 363 -41.72 -14.66 19.85
CA ASN A 363 -41.08 -14.87 18.54
C ASN A 363 -41.72 -16.01 17.72
N PHE A 364 -42.96 -16.40 18.06
CA PHE A 364 -43.72 -17.29 17.21
C PHE A 364 -43.98 -16.63 15.86
N GLY A 365 -43.54 -17.28 14.79
CA GLY A 365 -43.67 -16.80 13.44
C GLY A 365 -43.76 -17.95 12.45
N ALA A 366 -44.29 -17.66 11.28
CA ALA A 366 -44.36 -18.60 10.16
C ALA A 366 -44.10 -17.85 8.86
N ALA A 367 -43.41 -18.50 7.93
CA ALA A 367 -43.16 -17.98 6.59
C ALA A 367 -43.43 -19.04 5.54
N VAL A 368 -43.80 -18.60 4.35
CA VAL A 368 -43.92 -19.40 3.14
C VAL A 368 -43.05 -18.77 2.06
N GLU A 369 -42.36 -19.64 1.33
CA GLU A 369 -41.58 -19.35 0.14
C GLU A 369 -42.19 -20.13 -1.02
N ILE A 370 -42.28 -19.48 -2.17
CA ILE A 370 -42.62 -20.12 -3.43
C ILE A 370 -41.43 -19.86 -4.36
N GLY A 371 -40.64 -20.91 -4.58
CA GLY A 371 -39.43 -20.87 -5.41
C GLY A 371 -39.77 -21.05 -6.88
N GLY A 372 -39.14 -20.23 -7.72
CA GLY A 372 -39.39 -20.21 -9.15
C GLY A 372 -40.86 -19.95 -9.50
N PHE A 373 -41.51 -19.04 -8.77
CA PHE A 373 -42.88 -18.62 -9.06
C PHE A 373 -42.88 -17.76 -10.31
N GLY A 374 -43.51 -18.28 -11.37
CA GLY A 374 -43.69 -17.55 -12.61
C GLY A 374 -45.14 -17.60 -13.05
N ILE A 375 -45.64 -16.47 -13.53
CA ILE A 375 -46.89 -16.42 -14.26
C ILE A 375 -46.51 -16.39 -15.73
N PRO A 376 -46.87 -17.42 -16.53
CA PRO A 376 -46.60 -17.41 -17.96
C PRO A 376 -47.19 -16.14 -18.57
N LEU A 377 -46.36 -15.27 -19.15
CA LEU A 377 -46.81 -13.96 -19.64
C LEU A 377 -47.91 -14.10 -20.73
N GLY A 378 -47.89 -15.22 -21.46
CA GLY A 378 -48.94 -15.60 -22.41
C GLY A 378 -50.29 -16.00 -21.78
N ALA A 379 -50.32 -16.37 -20.50
CA ALA A 379 -51.54 -16.75 -19.77
C ALA A 379 -52.09 -15.62 -18.89
N ALA A 380 -51.23 -14.76 -18.33
CA ALA A 380 -51.65 -13.55 -17.61
C ALA A 380 -52.45 -12.58 -18.49
N LEU A 381 -52.12 -12.55 -19.79
CA LEU A 381 -52.74 -11.69 -20.79
C LEU A 381 -53.86 -12.38 -21.59
N SER A 382 -54.10 -13.68 -21.40
CA SER A 382 -55.21 -14.41 -22.04
C SER A 382 -56.52 -14.36 -21.24
N GLY A 383 -56.48 -13.78 -20.03
CA GLY A 383 -57.65 -13.50 -19.20
C GLY A 383 -58.46 -12.30 -19.68
N ASN A 384 -59.14 -12.42 -20.82
CA ASN A 384 -60.34 -11.65 -21.20
C ASN A 384 -60.32 -10.10 -21.18
N THR A 385 -59.16 -9.42 -21.25
CA THR A 385 -59.11 -7.99 -21.58
C THR A 385 -58.01 -7.66 -22.60
N GLY A 386 -58.37 -7.80 -23.90
CA GLY A 386 -57.75 -7.21 -25.09
C GLY A 386 -56.65 -8.06 -25.75
N GLY A 387 -56.71 -8.52 -27.00
CA GLY A 387 -57.63 -8.37 -28.12
C GLY A 387 -56.90 -8.88 -29.38
N ASP A 388 -57.61 -9.54 -30.31
CA ASP A 388 -57.37 -9.91 -31.73
C ASP A 388 -56.00 -9.69 -32.45
N ASN A 389 -54.86 -9.63 -31.76
CA ASN A 389 -53.55 -9.32 -32.32
C ASN A 389 -52.62 -10.56 -32.33
N PRO A 390 -52.60 -11.33 -33.43
CA PRO A 390 -51.75 -12.52 -33.57
C PRO A 390 -50.24 -12.22 -33.51
N VAL A 391 -49.82 -10.95 -33.68
CA VAL A 391 -48.42 -10.53 -33.59
C VAL A 391 -47.96 -10.46 -32.12
N ALA A 392 -48.81 -9.99 -31.21
CA ALA A 392 -48.49 -9.94 -29.77
C ALA A 392 -48.43 -11.36 -29.16
N ALA A 393 -49.29 -12.27 -29.61
CA ALA A 393 -49.24 -13.68 -29.21
C ALA A 393 -47.99 -14.39 -29.74
N GLY A 394 -47.55 -14.08 -30.95
CA GLY A 394 -46.32 -14.64 -31.55
C GLY A 394 -45.02 -14.14 -30.94
N LEU A 395 -45.00 -13.00 -30.24
CA LEU A 395 -43.83 -12.49 -29.50
C LEU A 395 -43.67 -13.14 -28.10
N LEU A 396 -44.73 -13.81 -27.61
CA LEU A 396 -44.75 -14.51 -26.32
C LEU A 396 -44.71 -16.05 -26.47
N GLN A 397 -44.73 -16.54 -27.71
CA GLN A 397 -44.58 -17.95 -28.07
C GLN A 397 -43.21 -18.14 -28.73
N SER A 398 -42.40 -19.09 -28.24
CA SER A 398 -41.11 -19.41 -28.84
C SER A 398 -41.30 -20.15 -30.16
N ASP A 399 -40.82 -19.60 -31.27
CA ASP A 399 -40.74 -20.27 -32.58
C ASP A 399 -39.43 -21.08 -32.70
N GLY A 400 -39.38 -22.17 -31.93
CA GLY A 400 -38.64 -23.40 -32.23
C GLY A 400 -37.19 -23.30 -32.75
N LYS A 401 -36.22 -23.36 -31.81
CA LYS A 401 -35.12 -24.36 -31.72
C LYS A 401 -34.54 -24.37 -30.29
N GLY A 402 -35.41 -24.31 -29.28
CA GLY A 402 -35.10 -24.24 -27.85
C GLY A 402 -36.28 -24.68 -27.00
N ASP A 403 -36.23 -24.42 -25.69
CA ASP A 403 -37.23 -24.83 -24.69
C ASP A 403 -38.68 -24.47 -25.10
N PRO A 404 -39.61 -25.43 -25.23
CA PRO A 404 -40.96 -25.22 -25.79
C PRO A 404 -41.97 -24.51 -24.86
N HIS A 405 -41.51 -23.86 -23.78
CA HIS A 405 -42.38 -23.20 -22.80
C HIS A 405 -42.51 -21.69 -23.05
N PRO A 406 -43.67 -21.06 -22.73
CA PRO A 406 -43.84 -19.60 -22.79
C PRO A 406 -42.81 -18.87 -21.92
N VAL A 407 -42.42 -17.64 -22.31
CA VAL A 407 -41.54 -16.78 -21.50
C VAL A 407 -42.12 -16.62 -20.10
N ASN A 408 -41.44 -17.19 -19.11
CA ASN A 408 -41.89 -17.27 -17.73
C ASN A 408 -40.72 -16.89 -16.81
N PRO A 409 -40.45 -15.58 -16.63
CA PRO A 409 -39.45 -15.14 -15.68
C PRO A 409 -39.90 -15.59 -14.30
N ASP A 410 -39.13 -16.47 -13.69
CA ASP A 410 -39.43 -16.98 -12.39
C ASP A 410 -38.81 -16.06 -11.32
N VAL A 411 -39.61 -15.75 -10.32
CA VAL A 411 -39.17 -14.98 -9.15
C VAL A 411 -39.43 -15.82 -7.92
N ASP A 412 -38.57 -15.70 -6.93
CA ASP A 412 -38.85 -16.32 -5.65
C ASP A 412 -39.70 -15.36 -4.81
N VAL A 413 -40.88 -15.81 -4.39
CA VAL A 413 -41.82 -15.01 -3.59
C VAL A 413 -41.80 -15.47 -2.14
N TYR A 414 -41.68 -14.51 -1.24
CA TYR A 414 -41.57 -14.75 0.20
C TYR A 414 -42.64 -13.97 0.96
N LEU A 415 -43.39 -14.64 1.82
CA LEU A 415 -44.37 -14.05 2.72
C LEU A 415 -44.26 -14.69 4.10
N GLY A 416 -44.08 -13.89 5.15
CA GLY A 416 -44.05 -14.44 6.51
C GLY A 416 -44.34 -13.43 7.59
N TYR A 417 -44.85 -13.92 8.72
CA TYR A 417 -44.94 -13.16 9.96
C TYR A 417 -43.78 -13.58 10.85
N VAL A 418 -42.76 -12.73 10.98
CA VAL A 418 -41.51 -13.03 11.70
C VAL A 418 -41.12 -11.83 12.55
N ASP A 419 -40.73 -12.06 13.80
CA ASP A 419 -40.40 -11.01 14.78
C ASP A 419 -41.54 -9.98 15.00
N GLN A 420 -42.78 -10.43 14.96
CA GLN A 420 -44.00 -9.61 15.05
C GLN A 420 -44.27 -8.66 13.86
N HIS A 421 -43.52 -8.82 12.77
CA HIS A 421 -43.69 -8.02 11.56
C HIS A 421 -44.13 -8.91 10.40
N LEU A 422 -45.07 -8.41 9.59
CA LEU A 422 -45.35 -9.00 8.28
C LEU A 422 -44.18 -8.64 7.35
N LYS A 423 -43.50 -9.64 6.79
CA LYS A 423 -42.41 -9.50 5.84
C LYS A 423 -42.88 -10.06 4.49
N PHE A 424 -42.67 -9.27 3.44
CA PHE A 424 -42.89 -9.64 2.05
C PHE A 424 -41.64 -9.30 1.25
N GLN A 425 -41.11 -10.26 0.49
CA GLN A 425 -39.90 -10.09 -0.31
C GLN A 425 -40.05 -10.84 -1.64
N VAL A 426 -39.42 -10.31 -2.69
CA VAL A 426 -39.29 -10.96 -4.00
C VAL A 426 -37.81 -10.96 -4.36
N GLN A 427 -37.24 -12.10 -4.76
CA GLN A 427 -35.81 -12.25 -5.07
C GLN A 427 -35.62 -12.82 -6.49
N GLY A 428 -34.74 -12.18 -7.26
CA GLY A 428 -34.41 -12.51 -8.65
C GLY A 428 -33.76 -11.30 -9.32
N THR A 429 -32.45 -11.36 -9.57
CA THR A 429 -31.64 -10.27 -10.18
C THR A 429 -31.38 -10.49 -11.67
N ALA A 430 -32.04 -11.46 -12.31
CA ALA A 430 -31.95 -11.57 -13.76
C ALA A 430 -32.82 -10.47 -14.36
N ALA A 431 -32.23 -9.61 -15.20
CA ALA A 431 -33.02 -8.79 -16.10
C ALA A 431 -33.98 -9.72 -16.86
N VAL A 432 -35.28 -9.42 -16.81
CA VAL A 432 -36.29 -10.15 -17.56
C VAL A 432 -36.12 -9.77 -19.01
N TRP A 433 -35.41 -10.59 -19.77
CA TRP A 433 -35.20 -10.40 -21.20
C TRP A 433 -36.38 -10.94 -22.00
N VAL A 434 -36.97 -10.06 -22.79
CA VAL A 434 -37.97 -10.40 -23.80
C VAL A 434 -37.27 -10.34 -25.15
N GLY A 435 -37.07 -11.51 -25.78
CA GLY A 435 -36.50 -11.61 -27.12
C GLY A 435 -37.43 -10.95 -28.13
N ILE A 436 -36.95 -9.88 -28.76
CA ILE A 436 -37.67 -9.21 -29.84
C ILE A 436 -37.26 -9.82 -31.17
N HIS A 437 -35.96 -10.06 -31.38
CA HIS A 437 -35.35 -10.63 -32.60
C HIS A 437 -35.85 -10.01 -33.91
N ARG A 438 -36.22 -8.71 -33.90
CA ARG A 438 -36.80 -8.02 -35.06
C ARG A 438 -35.86 -6.97 -35.61
N LYS A 439 -35.80 -6.94 -36.93
CA LYS A 439 -35.13 -5.89 -37.71
C LYS A 439 -36.14 -4.82 -38.15
N PHE A 440 -35.91 -3.59 -37.72
CA PHE A 440 -36.64 -2.38 -38.09
C PHE A 440 -35.73 -1.47 -38.93
N GLY A 441 -35.71 -1.72 -40.25
CA GLY A 441 -34.81 -0.99 -41.15
C GLY A 441 -33.33 -1.28 -40.82
N PRO A 442 -32.51 -0.25 -40.51
CA PRO A 442 -31.12 -0.48 -40.08
C PRO A 442 -31.02 -0.98 -38.64
N ILE A 443 -32.05 -0.83 -37.81
CA ILE A 443 -32.03 -1.21 -36.39
C ILE A 443 -32.44 -2.68 -36.24
N TYR A 444 -31.74 -3.45 -35.44
CA TYR A 444 -32.10 -4.79 -35.00
C TYR A 444 -32.19 -4.78 -33.48
N ILE A 445 -33.34 -5.13 -32.93
CA ILE A 445 -33.51 -5.31 -31.49
C ILE A 445 -33.45 -6.80 -31.24
N ASP A 446 -32.43 -7.22 -30.48
CA ASP A 446 -32.25 -8.60 -30.09
C ASP A 446 -33.21 -8.91 -28.94
N GLN A 447 -33.09 -8.17 -27.84
CA GLN A 447 -33.89 -8.35 -26.63
C GLN A 447 -34.06 -7.04 -25.84
N ILE A 448 -35.13 -6.98 -25.05
CA ILE A 448 -35.41 -5.89 -24.10
C ILE A 448 -35.43 -6.48 -22.70
N GLY A 449 -34.65 -5.93 -21.79
CA GLY A 449 -34.52 -6.38 -20.41
C GLY A 449 -35.25 -5.45 -19.44
N VAL A 450 -35.86 -6.00 -18.39
CA VAL A 450 -36.28 -5.21 -17.22
C VAL A 450 -35.58 -5.75 -15.99
N GLU A 451 -34.83 -4.90 -15.31
CA GLU A 451 -34.10 -5.23 -14.08
C GLU A 451 -34.64 -4.41 -12.91
N LEU A 452 -34.76 -5.02 -11.73
CA LEU A 452 -35.09 -4.31 -10.50
C LEU A 452 -33.86 -4.32 -9.57
N GLY A 453 -33.26 -3.14 -9.39
CA GLY A 453 -32.19 -2.91 -8.45
C GLY A 453 -32.73 -2.80 -7.02
N SER A 454 -32.02 -3.40 -6.06
CA SER A 454 -32.51 -3.56 -4.68
C SER A 454 -32.00 -2.50 -3.69
N SER A 455 -30.94 -1.75 -4.00
CA SER A 455 -30.39 -0.73 -3.10
C SER A 455 -29.47 0.30 -3.78
N PRO A 456 -29.94 1.54 -4.06
CA PRO A 456 -31.30 2.02 -3.85
C PRO A 456 -32.31 1.28 -4.73
N PRO A 457 -33.60 1.23 -4.36
CA PRO A 457 -34.63 0.63 -5.19
C PRO A 457 -34.72 1.39 -6.52
N GLU A 458 -34.37 0.74 -7.63
CA GLU A 458 -34.41 1.29 -8.99
C GLU A 458 -34.96 0.25 -9.97
N ALA A 459 -35.56 0.71 -11.06
CA ALA A 459 -35.97 -0.12 -12.18
C ALA A 459 -35.13 0.27 -13.40
N SER A 460 -34.51 -0.69 -14.07
CA SER A 460 -33.75 -0.46 -15.29
C SER A 460 -34.51 -1.07 -16.47
N LEU A 461 -34.69 -0.29 -17.53
CA LEU A 461 -35.11 -0.81 -18.83
C LEU A 461 -33.86 -0.93 -19.70
N LEU A 462 -33.47 -2.16 -20.03
CA LEU A 462 -32.28 -2.49 -20.81
C LEU A 462 -32.67 -2.85 -22.25
N VAL A 463 -31.80 -2.55 -23.20
CA VAL A 463 -31.98 -2.92 -24.61
C VAL A 463 -30.66 -3.46 -25.13
N ASP A 464 -30.71 -4.67 -25.69
CA ASP A 464 -29.64 -5.21 -26.51
C ASP A 464 -30.09 -5.14 -27.96
N GLY A 465 -29.27 -4.48 -28.77
CA GLY A 465 -29.60 -4.25 -30.15
C GLY A 465 -28.42 -3.76 -30.95
N SER A 466 -28.56 -3.82 -32.26
CA SER A 466 -27.58 -3.30 -33.19
C SER A 466 -28.19 -2.40 -34.25
N VAL A 467 -27.38 -1.54 -34.82
CA VAL A 467 -27.75 -0.73 -35.99
C VAL A 467 -26.76 -1.03 -37.09
N SER A 468 -27.25 -1.53 -38.22
CA SER A 468 -26.46 -1.91 -39.39
C SER A 468 -26.79 -1.05 -40.60
N ILE A 469 -25.79 -0.32 -41.12
CA ILE A 469 -25.87 0.55 -42.29
C ILE A 469 -24.65 0.28 -43.17
N SER A 470 -24.86 -0.18 -44.40
CA SER A 470 -23.82 -0.34 -45.44
C SER A 470 -22.57 -1.10 -44.97
N GLY A 471 -22.76 -2.20 -44.25
CA GLY A 471 -21.68 -3.06 -43.75
C GLY A 471 -21.09 -2.62 -42.40
N LEU A 472 -21.44 -1.43 -41.89
CA LEU A 472 -21.16 -1.00 -40.51
C LEU A 472 -22.30 -1.43 -39.59
N THR A 473 -21.98 -2.22 -38.58
CA THR A 473 -22.86 -2.60 -37.48
C THR A 473 -22.32 -2.03 -36.18
N VAL A 474 -23.15 -1.31 -35.44
CA VAL A 474 -22.87 -0.87 -34.07
C VAL A 474 -23.83 -1.63 -33.16
N GLN A 475 -23.31 -2.29 -32.13
CA GLN A 475 -24.08 -3.03 -31.14
C GLN A 475 -24.00 -2.31 -29.79
N ALA A 476 -25.13 -2.18 -29.12
CA ALA A 476 -25.17 -1.78 -27.72
C ALA A 476 -25.38 -3.02 -26.84
N ASP A 477 -24.60 -3.12 -25.78
CA ASP A 477 -24.68 -4.15 -24.75
C ASP A 477 -25.23 -3.49 -23.47
N GLU A 478 -26.40 -3.95 -23.03
CA GLU A 478 -27.18 -3.44 -21.90
C GLU A 478 -27.33 -1.90 -21.93
N LEU A 479 -27.84 -1.34 -23.05
CA LEU A 479 -28.21 0.07 -23.09
C LEU A 479 -29.43 0.29 -22.18
N GLY A 480 -29.21 0.93 -21.05
CA GLY A 480 -30.18 1.01 -19.96
C GLY A 480 -30.68 2.40 -19.67
N VAL A 481 -31.97 2.55 -19.39
CA VAL A 481 -32.48 3.70 -18.64
C VAL A 481 -32.74 3.24 -17.21
N ARG A 482 -32.00 3.81 -16.26
CA ARG A 482 -32.21 3.54 -14.83
C ARG A 482 -33.14 4.56 -14.22
N ILE A 483 -34.14 4.05 -13.51
CA ILE A 483 -35.26 4.80 -12.99
C ILE A 483 -35.33 4.55 -11.48
N PRO A 484 -34.88 5.49 -10.63
CA PRO A 484 -35.05 5.36 -9.18
C PRO A 484 -36.54 5.21 -8.83
N ILE A 485 -36.91 4.18 -8.07
CA ILE A 485 -38.32 3.87 -7.76
C ILE A 485 -38.99 5.04 -7.02
N LYS A 486 -38.23 5.78 -6.20
CA LYS A 486 -38.71 6.98 -5.50
C LYS A 486 -38.96 8.19 -6.42
N SER A 487 -38.52 8.13 -7.68
CA SER A 487 -38.58 9.22 -8.65
C SER A 487 -39.14 8.78 -10.01
N LEU A 488 -39.98 7.74 -10.03
CA LEU A 488 -40.65 7.23 -11.23
C LEU A 488 -41.39 8.33 -12.00
N ALA A 489 -42.04 9.26 -11.29
CA ALA A 489 -42.79 10.36 -11.89
C ALA A 489 -41.94 11.58 -12.27
N THR A 490 -40.61 11.52 -12.08
CA THR A 490 -39.72 12.67 -12.32
C THR A 490 -38.61 12.29 -13.29
N PRO A 491 -38.88 12.35 -14.62
CA PRO A 491 -37.91 11.97 -15.65
C PRO A 491 -36.55 12.68 -15.55
N ALA A 492 -36.50 13.86 -14.92
CA ALA A 492 -35.24 14.58 -14.64
C ALA A 492 -34.27 13.82 -13.72
N HIS A 493 -34.73 12.80 -13.00
CA HIS A 493 -33.92 11.96 -12.11
C HIS A 493 -33.58 10.60 -12.73
N TRP A 494 -34.03 10.34 -13.97
CA TRP A 494 -33.67 9.14 -14.70
C TRP A 494 -32.29 9.34 -15.31
N TYR A 495 -31.49 8.29 -15.37
CA TYR A 495 -30.16 8.37 -15.96
C TYR A 495 -29.93 7.23 -16.93
N LEU A 496 -29.30 7.56 -18.05
CA LEU A 496 -28.96 6.62 -19.09
C LEU A 496 -27.62 5.95 -18.73
N ASP A 497 -27.55 4.66 -18.94
CA ASP A 497 -26.36 3.85 -18.73
C ASP A 497 -26.07 2.99 -19.95
N LEU A 498 -24.79 2.66 -20.16
CA LEU A 498 -24.34 1.80 -21.23
C LEU A 498 -23.22 0.93 -20.69
N ARG A 499 -23.38 -0.38 -20.73
CA ARG A 499 -22.35 -1.31 -20.28
C ARG A 499 -21.26 -1.50 -21.33
N GLY A 500 -21.65 -1.67 -22.59
CA GLY A 500 -20.70 -1.91 -23.67
C GLY A 500 -21.19 -1.43 -25.02
N LEU A 501 -20.25 -1.19 -25.92
CA LEU A 501 -20.51 -0.85 -27.30
C LEU A 501 -19.63 -1.70 -28.21
N GLY A 502 -20.23 -2.50 -29.07
CA GLY A 502 -19.56 -3.21 -30.16
C GLY A 502 -19.59 -2.43 -31.47
N ILE A 503 -18.54 -2.53 -32.26
CA ILE A 503 -18.52 -2.03 -33.64
C ILE A 503 -17.94 -3.11 -34.55
N SER A 504 -18.60 -3.37 -35.67
CA SER A 504 -18.07 -4.22 -36.73
C SER A 504 -18.33 -3.57 -38.08
N PHE A 505 -17.33 -3.48 -38.95
CA PHE A 505 -17.50 -3.06 -40.34
C PHE A 505 -16.92 -4.13 -41.26
N ASN A 506 -17.63 -4.49 -42.34
CA ASN A 506 -17.08 -5.40 -43.34
C ASN A 506 -17.48 -4.96 -44.75
N SER A 507 -16.48 -4.70 -45.60
CA SER A 507 -16.64 -4.37 -47.02
C SER A 507 -15.86 -5.32 -47.94
N GLY A 508 -15.52 -6.52 -47.47
CA GLY A 508 -14.72 -7.53 -48.19
C GLY A 508 -13.21 -7.31 -48.07
N SER A 509 -12.70 -6.16 -48.52
CA SER A 509 -11.27 -5.81 -48.42
C SER A 509 -10.87 -5.13 -47.12
N VAL A 510 -11.84 -4.61 -46.36
CA VAL A 510 -11.64 -3.99 -45.05
C VAL A 510 -12.61 -4.63 -44.07
N SER A 511 -12.08 -5.16 -42.97
CA SER A 511 -12.84 -5.62 -41.82
C SER A 511 -12.40 -4.82 -40.59
N ILE A 512 -13.34 -4.31 -39.82
CA ILE A 512 -13.09 -3.67 -38.53
C ILE A 512 -13.95 -4.41 -37.51
N THR A 513 -13.42 -4.75 -36.36
CA THR A 513 -14.18 -5.36 -35.26
C THR A 513 -13.59 -4.90 -33.95
N GLY A 514 -14.41 -4.35 -33.06
CA GLY A 514 -13.94 -3.86 -31.79
C GLY A 514 -15.07 -3.67 -30.80
N GLY A 515 -14.69 -3.35 -29.57
CA GLY A 515 -15.64 -3.09 -28.50
C GLY A 515 -15.07 -2.15 -27.46
N LEU A 516 -15.96 -1.46 -26.78
CA LEU A 516 -15.71 -0.68 -25.58
C LEU A 516 -16.49 -1.33 -24.44
N LEU A 517 -15.84 -1.53 -23.30
CA LEU A 517 -16.48 -1.98 -22.08
C LEU A 517 -16.35 -0.91 -21.01
N LYS A 518 -17.44 -0.64 -20.32
CA LYS A 518 -17.47 0.25 -19.18
C LYS A 518 -16.67 -0.34 -18.02
N ASN A 519 -15.71 0.43 -17.53
CA ASN A 519 -14.92 0.19 -16.34
C ASN A 519 -15.17 1.33 -15.34
N GLN A 520 -15.43 0.99 -14.08
CA GLN A 520 -15.78 1.98 -13.06
C GLN A 520 -14.59 2.18 -12.11
N ILE A 521 -13.88 3.29 -12.29
CA ILE A 521 -12.72 3.65 -11.46
C ILE A 521 -13.16 4.74 -10.48
N GLY A 522 -13.55 4.30 -9.27
CA GLY A 522 -14.14 5.19 -8.27
C GLY A 522 -15.48 5.75 -8.74
N GLN A 523 -15.60 7.08 -8.82
CA GLN A 523 -16.80 7.76 -9.35
C GLN A 523 -16.70 8.07 -10.86
N THR A 524 -15.56 7.79 -11.49
CA THR A 524 -15.36 8.08 -12.92
C THR A 524 -15.72 6.86 -13.76
N VAL A 525 -16.51 7.09 -14.80
CA VAL A 525 -16.79 6.10 -15.83
C VAL A 525 -15.67 6.16 -16.89
N GLU A 526 -15.01 5.03 -17.09
CA GLU A 526 -14.00 4.80 -18.11
C GLU A 526 -14.53 3.76 -19.10
N TYR A 527 -14.21 3.91 -20.38
CA TYR A 527 -14.50 2.91 -21.39
C TYR A 527 -13.17 2.42 -21.95
N ASP A 528 -12.84 1.17 -21.64
CA ASP A 528 -11.67 0.47 -22.13
C ASP A 528 -12.06 -0.27 -23.40
N GLY A 529 -11.27 -0.17 -24.46
CA GLY A 529 -11.62 -0.79 -25.73
C GLY A 529 -10.46 -1.29 -26.55
N MET A 530 -10.80 -2.20 -27.46
CA MET A 530 -9.91 -2.70 -28.50
C MET A 530 -10.61 -2.66 -29.84
N LEU A 531 -9.83 -2.40 -30.88
CA LEU A 531 -10.24 -2.42 -32.27
C LEU A 531 -9.26 -3.29 -33.05
N SER A 532 -9.75 -4.33 -33.72
CA SER A 532 -9.02 -5.08 -34.74
C SER A 532 -9.45 -4.57 -36.11
N VAL A 533 -8.49 -4.31 -36.98
CA VAL A 533 -8.70 -3.82 -38.35
C VAL A 533 -7.92 -4.71 -39.29
N ASP A 534 -8.60 -5.43 -40.18
CA ASP A 534 -7.98 -6.11 -41.32
C ASP A 534 -8.16 -5.28 -42.59
N ILE A 535 -7.08 -4.99 -43.29
CA ILE A 535 -7.11 -4.35 -44.61
C ILE A 535 -6.31 -5.21 -45.58
N ALA A 536 -7.00 -5.82 -46.54
CA ALA A 536 -6.42 -6.68 -47.57
C ALA A 536 -5.55 -7.82 -47.01
N GLY A 537 -6.00 -8.47 -45.93
CA GLY A 537 -5.28 -9.56 -45.26
C GLY A 537 -4.18 -9.10 -44.31
N LYS A 538 -4.08 -7.80 -44.04
CA LYS A 538 -3.18 -7.22 -43.03
C LYS A 538 -4.00 -6.81 -41.82
N GLY A 539 -3.94 -7.61 -40.76
CA GLY A 539 -4.54 -7.31 -39.47
C GLY A 539 -3.72 -6.31 -38.67
N PHE A 540 -4.37 -5.38 -37.99
CA PHE A 540 -3.80 -4.40 -37.06
C PHE A 540 -4.68 -4.35 -35.81
N THR A 541 -4.09 -4.10 -34.65
CA THR A 541 -4.82 -4.05 -33.37
C THR A 541 -4.56 -2.72 -32.69
N ALA A 542 -5.62 -2.02 -32.31
CA ALA A 542 -5.55 -0.82 -31.48
C ALA A 542 -6.21 -1.10 -30.12
N VAL A 543 -5.60 -0.59 -29.06
CA VAL A 543 -6.13 -0.61 -27.70
C VAL A 543 -6.17 0.81 -27.16
N GLY A 544 -7.16 1.14 -26.35
CA GLY A 544 -7.30 2.49 -25.81
C GLY A 544 -8.32 2.57 -24.70
N ALA A 545 -8.31 3.72 -24.02
CA ALA A 545 -9.33 4.04 -23.03
C ALA A 545 -9.79 5.47 -23.17
N TYR A 546 -11.08 5.70 -22.89
CA TYR A 546 -11.73 6.99 -22.89
C TYR A 546 -12.41 7.24 -21.55
N SER A 547 -12.20 8.41 -20.94
CA SER A 547 -12.94 8.80 -19.75
C SER A 547 -13.15 10.30 -19.64
N ARG A 548 -14.10 10.71 -18.80
CA ARG A 548 -14.38 12.12 -18.45
C ARG A 548 -14.29 12.35 -16.94
N PRO A 549 -13.10 12.27 -16.34
CA PRO A 549 -12.91 12.55 -14.93
C PRO A 549 -13.19 14.02 -14.57
N GLY A 550 -13.55 14.26 -13.31
CA GLY A 550 -13.69 15.59 -12.72
C GLY A 550 -12.58 15.89 -11.70
N ASP A 551 -12.07 17.12 -11.71
CA ASP A 551 -11.16 17.66 -10.70
C ASP A 551 -11.61 19.05 -10.22
N ALA A 552 -10.81 19.74 -9.41
CA ALA A 552 -11.12 21.08 -8.88
C ALA A 552 -11.32 22.15 -9.97
N LEU A 553 -10.87 21.89 -11.21
CA LEU A 553 -11.00 22.77 -12.38
C LEU A 553 -12.11 22.29 -13.33
N GLY A 554 -12.98 21.37 -12.89
CA GLY A 554 -14.11 20.83 -13.65
C GLY A 554 -13.83 19.48 -14.32
N SER A 555 -14.73 19.05 -15.21
CA SER A 555 -14.55 17.83 -16.00
C SER A 555 -13.62 18.05 -17.19
N TYR A 556 -12.77 17.07 -17.50
CA TYR A 556 -11.93 17.09 -18.71
C TYR A 556 -12.03 15.76 -19.47
N THR A 557 -11.75 15.80 -20.76
CA THR A 557 -11.72 14.58 -21.59
C THR A 557 -10.33 13.95 -21.52
N SER A 558 -10.28 12.65 -21.28
CA SER A 558 -9.06 11.85 -21.21
C SER A 558 -9.14 10.70 -22.22
N LEU A 559 -8.08 10.53 -23.03
CA LEU A 559 -8.02 9.52 -24.09
C LEU A 559 -6.59 9.01 -24.24
N PHE A 560 -6.42 7.71 -24.42
CA PHE A 560 -5.21 7.18 -25.06
C PHE A 560 -5.54 6.11 -26.09
N VAL A 561 -4.66 5.95 -27.07
CA VAL A 561 -4.72 4.88 -28.07
C VAL A 561 -3.29 4.38 -28.32
N PHE A 562 -3.12 3.08 -28.43
CA PHE A 562 -1.91 2.42 -28.90
C PHE A 562 -2.25 1.39 -29.96
N VAL A 563 -1.55 1.43 -31.08
CA VAL A 563 -1.75 0.60 -32.26
C VAL A 563 -0.53 -0.29 -32.44
N SER A 564 -0.76 -1.58 -32.68
CA SER A 564 0.23 -2.59 -33.02
C SER A 564 -0.02 -3.05 -34.46
N LEU A 565 1.02 -3.00 -35.27
CA LEU A 565 1.01 -3.33 -36.69
C LEU A 565 1.99 -4.48 -36.98
N PRO A 566 1.52 -5.72 -37.19
CA PRO A 566 2.36 -6.86 -37.60
C PRO A 566 2.72 -6.75 -39.09
N LEU A 567 3.43 -5.67 -39.45
CA LEU A 567 3.92 -5.41 -40.80
C LEU A 567 5.40 -5.81 -40.91
N VAL A 568 5.68 -6.81 -41.74
CA VAL A 568 7.06 -7.17 -42.08
C VAL A 568 7.62 -6.15 -43.06
N LEU A 569 8.54 -5.31 -42.58
CA LEU A 569 9.29 -4.35 -43.41
C LEU A 569 10.58 -4.96 -43.97
N GLY A 570 11.09 -6.01 -43.32
CA GLY A 570 12.36 -6.64 -43.66
C GLY A 570 13.56 -5.91 -43.05
N GLY A 571 14.73 -6.05 -43.67
CA GLY A 571 15.99 -5.47 -43.19
C GLY A 571 17.17 -6.44 -43.33
N PRO A 572 18.39 -6.02 -42.95
CA PRO A 572 19.53 -6.92 -42.87
C PRO A 572 19.32 -7.95 -41.74
N PRO A 573 19.99 -9.12 -41.78
CA PRO A 573 19.79 -10.18 -40.77
C PRO A 573 19.94 -9.72 -39.32
N PHE A 574 20.81 -8.76 -39.02
CA PHE A 574 21.00 -8.26 -37.65
C PHE A 574 19.87 -7.35 -37.14
N PHE A 575 18.99 -6.86 -38.01
CA PHE A 575 17.88 -5.96 -37.66
C PHE A 575 16.72 -6.11 -38.68
N PHE A 576 16.03 -7.25 -38.62
CA PHE A 576 14.93 -7.59 -39.52
C PHE A 576 13.58 -7.22 -38.88
N VAL A 577 12.92 -6.17 -39.37
CA VAL A 577 11.71 -5.61 -38.75
C VAL A 577 10.47 -6.42 -39.15
N THR A 578 9.76 -6.93 -38.15
CA THR A 578 8.56 -7.78 -38.29
C THR A 578 7.28 -7.13 -37.77
N GLY A 579 7.38 -5.99 -37.09
CA GLY A 579 6.21 -5.20 -36.69
C GLY A 579 6.57 -3.80 -36.21
N LEU A 580 5.56 -2.93 -36.21
CA LEU A 580 5.62 -1.56 -35.70
C LEU A 580 4.53 -1.34 -34.65
N GLY A 581 4.75 -0.40 -33.76
CA GLY A 581 3.73 0.08 -32.82
C GLY A 581 3.76 1.59 -32.71
N GLY A 582 2.65 2.18 -32.30
CA GLY A 582 2.59 3.62 -32.08
C GLY A 582 1.39 3.99 -31.23
N GLY A 583 1.54 4.98 -30.36
CA GLY A 583 0.44 5.45 -29.55
C GLY A 583 0.61 6.86 -29.03
N MET A 584 -0.49 7.38 -28.50
CA MET A 584 -0.55 8.70 -27.90
C MET A 584 -1.53 8.72 -26.73
N GLY A 585 -1.28 9.61 -25.78
CA GLY A 585 -2.21 9.93 -24.70
C GLY A 585 -2.42 11.43 -24.55
N CYS A 586 -3.67 11.82 -24.33
CA CYS A 586 -4.11 13.19 -24.10
C CYS A 586 -4.86 13.27 -22.77
N ASN A 587 -4.41 14.16 -21.88
CA ASN A 587 -4.82 14.18 -20.48
C ASN A 587 -4.73 12.78 -19.83
N ARG A 588 -3.65 12.07 -20.15
CA ARG A 588 -3.30 10.72 -19.70
C ARG A 588 -1.85 10.72 -19.28
N GLU A 589 -1.57 10.25 -18.08
CA GLU A 589 -0.20 10.05 -17.62
C GLU A 589 0.32 8.70 -18.14
N LEU A 590 1.59 8.64 -18.55
CA LEU A 590 2.26 7.37 -18.84
C LEU A 590 3.13 6.96 -17.64
N GLN A 591 2.71 5.94 -16.90
CA GLN A 591 3.47 5.42 -15.78
C GLN A 591 4.29 4.21 -16.21
N VAL A 592 5.60 4.43 -16.43
CA VAL A 592 6.51 3.35 -16.83
C VAL A 592 6.92 2.52 -15.60
N PRO A 593 6.60 1.21 -15.58
CA PRO A 593 6.84 0.37 -14.40
C PRO A 593 8.34 0.14 -14.12
N PRO A 594 8.70 -0.43 -12.96
CA PRO A 594 10.07 -0.90 -12.68
C PRO A 594 10.53 -1.96 -13.69
N ILE A 595 11.86 -2.12 -13.84
CA ILE A 595 12.49 -2.95 -14.89
C ILE A 595 11.98 -4.40 -14.91
N ASN A 596 11.66 -4.98 -13.74
CA ASN A 596 11.15 -6.34 -13.60
C ASN A 596 9.72 -6.53 -14.11
N GLN A 597 8.97 -5.45 -14.35
CA GLN A 597 7.60 -5.46 -14.86
C GLN A 597 7.50 -4.98 -16.31
N ILE A 598 8.64 -4.63 -16.93
CA ILE A 598 8.69 -4.21 -18.35
C ILE A 598 8.16 -5.29 -19.31
N PRO A 599 8.40 -6.60 -19.11
CA PRO A 599 7.80 -7.62 -19.97
C PRO A 599 6.27 -7.60 -20.01
N ASP A 600 5.63 -7.15 -18.93
CA ASP A 600 4.17 -7.03 -18.81
C ASP A 600 3.64 -5.62 -19.10
N PHE A 601 4.53 -4.67 -19.40
CA PHE A 601 4.11 -3.31 -19.70
C PHE A 601 3.30 -3.26 -21.00
N LEU A 602 2.15 -2.58 -20.98
CA LEU A 602 1.18 -2.53 -22.07
C LEU A 602 1.81 -2.30 -23.45
N LEU A 603 2.66 -1.29 -23.58
CA LEU A 603 3.23 -0.91 -24.88
C LEU A 603 4.19 -1.97 -25.45
N VAL A 604 4.85 -2.74 -24.57
CA VAL A 604 5.74 -3.85 -24.93
C VAL A 604 4.89 -5.09 -25.23
N LYS A 605 3.95 -5.42 -24.34
CA LYS A 605 3.11 -6.60 -24.45
C LYS A 605 2.25 -6.58 -25.70
N ALA A 606 1.70 -5.42 -26.06
CA ALA A 606 0.90 -5.21 -27.27
C ALA A 606 1.66 -5.46 -28.59
N LEU A 607 3.00 -5.42 -28.56
CA LEU A 607 3.84 -5.77 -29.71
C LEU A 607 4.35 -7.21 -29.65
N SER A 608 4.50 -7.77 -28.44
CA SER A 608 5.10 -9.09 -28.25
C SER A 608 4.10 -10.25 -28.34
N ASP A 609 2.85 -10.05 -27.91
CA ASP A 609 1.92 -11.13 -27.58
C ASP A 609 0.67 -11.14 -28.49
N SER A 610 0.22 -12.34 -28.87
CA SER A 610 -1.07 -12.56 -29.52
C SER A 610 -2.20 -12.81 -28.50
N SER A 611 -1.92 -12.78 -27.20
CA SER A 611 -2.92 -12.90 -26.12
C SER A 611 -4.02 -11.84 -26.21
N LEU A 612 -3.72 -10.66 -26.78
CA LEU A 612 -4.71 -9.63 -27.13
C LEU A 612 -5.80 -10.16 -28.07
N ALA A 613 -5.52 -11.20 -28.86
CA ALA A 613 -6.50 -11.84 -29.73
C ALA A 613 -7.29 -12.95 -29.02
N ASN A 614 -6.73 -13.60 -27.99
CA ASN A 614 -7.32 -14.78 -27.35
C ASN A 614 -8.18 -14.46 -26.11
N ASP A 615 -7.76 -13.49 -25.29
CA ASP A 615 -8.57 -12.93 -24.19
C ASP A 615 -8.39 -11.41 -24.14
N PRO A 616 -8.99 -10.68 -25.09
CA PRO A 616 -8.77 -9.24 -25.24
C PRO A 616 -9.19 -8.45 -23.99
N MET A 617 -10.28 -8.86 -23.35
CA MET A 617 -10.86 -8.10 -22.24
C MET A 617 -10.07 -8.28 -20.96
N GLY A 618 -9.65 -9.51 -20.63
CA GLY A 618 -8.74 -9.73 -19.49
C GLY A 618 -7.38 -9.03 -19.67
N ALA A 619 -6.85 -9.01 -20.90
CA ALA A 619 -5.64 -8.28 -21.22
C ALA A 619 -5.82 -6.75 -21.07
N LEU A 620 -6.91 -6.17 -21.60
CA LEU A 620 -7.20 -4.73 -21.50
C LEU A 620 -7.29 -4.25 -20.04
N THR A 621 -8.08 -4.95 -19.20
CA THR A 621 -8.29 -4.54 -17.79
C THR A 621 -7.01 -4.63 -16.96
N SER A 622 -6.12 -5.58 -17.26
CA SER A 622 -4.82 -5.70 -16.58
C SER A 622 -3.81 -4.65 -17.04
N MET A 623 -3.86 -4.26 -18.31
CA MET A 623 -2.91 -3.34 -18.94
C MET A 623 -3.23 -1.84 -18.72
N ALA A 624 -4.51 -1.46 -18.58
CA ALA A 624 -4.94 -0.05 -18.45
C ALA A 624 -4.42 0.65 -17.17
N LYS A 625 -3.97 -0.11 -16.16
CA LYS A 625 -3.50 0.41 -14.86
C LYS A 625 -2.32 1.37 -14.96
N PHE A 626 -1.49 1.26 -16.01
CA PHE A 626 -0.27 2.05 -16.17
C PHE A 626 -0.48 3.39 -16.88
N ILE A 627 -1.70 3.68 -17.37
CA ILE A 627 -1.99 4.90 -18.13
C ILE A 627 -3.22 5.62 -17.56
N PRO A 628 -3.18 6.11 -16.30
CA PRO A 628 -4.34 6.74 -15.68
C PRO A 628 -4.64 8.13 -16.24
N ALA A 629 -5.90 8.56 -16.11
CA ALA A 629 -6.32 9.90 -16.52
C ALA A 629 -5.68 10.99 -15.63
N ARG A 630 -5.07 12.01 -16.25
CA ARG A 630 -4.49 13.17 -15.55
C ARG A 630 -4.51 14.40 -16.46
N ARG A 631 -5.13 15.49 -15.98
CA ARG A 631 -5.21 16.75 -16.73
C ARG A 631 -3.81 17.32 -17.01
N GLY A 632 -3.57 17.71 -18.27
CA GLY A 632 -2.32 18.36 -18.68
C GLY A 632 -1.17 17.41 -19.01
N SER A 633 -1.35 16.10 -18.84
CA SER A 633 -0.35 15.10 -19.20
C SER A 633 -0.55 14.61 -20.64
N PHE A 634 0.53 14.60 -21.42
CA PHE A 634 0.54 14.12 -22.80
C PHE A 634 1.71 13.17 -23.03
N TRP A 635 1.55 12.20 -23.91
CA TRP A 635 2.67 11.36 -24.32
C TRP A 635 2.50 10.83 -25.75
N LEU A 636 3.62 10.49 -26.37
CA LEU A 636 3.73 9.85 -27.68
C LEU A 636 4.68 8.66 -27.56
N ALA A 637 4.36 7.54 -28.19
CA ALA A 637 5.19 6.35 -28.20
C ALA A 637 5.28 5.77 -29.61
N ALA A 638 6.45 5.20 -29.94
CA ALA A 638 6.69 4.44 -31.16
C ALA A 638 7.45 3.16 -30.80
N GLY A 639 7.00 2.04 -31.34
CA GLY A 639 7.57 0.73 -31.06
C GLY A 639 7.96 -0.03 -32.32
N VAL A 640 8.89 -0.95 -32.16
CA VAL A 640 9.36 -1.84 -33.22
C VAL A 640 9.51 -3.25 -32.66
N LYS A 641 9.08 -4.23 -33.45
CA LYS A 641 9.36 -5.64 -33.27
C LYS A 641 10.33 -6.07 -34.35
N PHE A 642 11.45 -6.64 -33.97
CA PHE A 642 12.50 -7.04 -34.90
C PHE A 642 13.24 -8.28 -34.44
N ASP A 643 13.80 -9.00 -35.40
CA ASP A 643 14.63 -10.18 -35.17
C ASP A 643 16.08 -9.88 -35.55
N SER A 644 17.01 -10.36 -34.72
CA SER A 644 18.44 -10.35 -35.02
C SER A 644 18.91 -11.78 -35.26
N PHE A 645 19.37 -12.03 -36.48
CA PHE A 645 19.79 -13.32 -37.05
C PHE A 645 18.75 -14.45 -36.95
N VAL A 646 17.46 -14.10 -36.76
CA VAL A 646 16.37 -15.06 -36.44
C VAL A 646 16.58 -15.78 -35.10
N LEU A 647 17.59 -15.38 -34.32
CA LEU A 647 17.92 -15.98 -33.03
C LEU A 647 17.39 -15.14 -31.86
N VAL A 648 17.55 -13.81 -31.94
CA VAL A 648 17.14 -12.88 -30.88
C VAL A 648 15.90 -12.11 -31.34
N HIS A 649 14.78 -12.37 -30.68
CA HIS A 649 13.50 -11.71 -30.92
C HIS A 649 13.36 -10.51 -29.96
N SER A 650 13.23 -9.31 -30.50
CA SER A 650 13.24 -8.08 -29.71
C SER A 650 12.01 -7.21 -29.94
N VAL A 651 11.53 -6.59 -28.87
CA VAL A 651 10.54 -5.52 -28.88
C VAL A 651 11.15 -4.32 -28.18
N ALA A 652 11.10 -3.15 -28.81
CA ALA A 652 11.55 -1.89 -28.24
C ALA A 652 10.54 -0.78 -28.50
N VAL A 653 10.26 0.03 -27.48
CA VAL A 653 9.32 1.16 -27.53
C VAL A 653 10.03 2.41 -27.00
N ILE A 654 10.15 3.42 -27.84
CA ILE A 654 10.56 4.77 -27.44
C ILE A 654 9.31 5.58 -27.11
N TYR A 655 9.39 6.42 -26.08
CA TYR A 655 8.30 7.32 -25.70
C TYR A 655 8.82 8.71 -25.31
N VAL A 656 7.97 9.71 -25.49
CA VAL A 656 8.14 11.07 -24.99
C VAL A 656 6.90 11.41 -24.16
N ALA A 657 7.11 11.89 -22.93
CA ALA A 657 6.04 12.33 -22.05
C ALA A 657 6.24 13.80 -21.65
N LEU A 658 5.15 14.56 -21.69
CA LEU A 658 5.02 15.94 -21.27
C LEU A 658 4.00 15.98 -20.13
N ASP A 659 4.48 15.86 -18.90
CA ASP A 659 3.65 15.92 -17.68
C ASP A 659 4.21 17.00 -16.74
N LYS A 660 4.91 16.60 -15.66
CA LYS A 660 5.61 17.51 -14.73
C LYS A 660 6.87 18.14 -15.33
N GLY A 661 7.22 17.78 -16.57
CA GLY A 661 8.39 18.20 -17.31
C GLY A 661 8.50 17.39 -18.61
N PHE A 662 9.62 17.55 -19.31
CA PHE A 662 9.98 16.74 -20.47
C PHE A 662 10.65 15.44 -20.02
N GLU A 663 10.12 14.31 -20.49
CA GLU A 663 10.71 12.98 -20.32
C GLU A 663 10.80 12.25 -21.67
N ILE A 664 11.92 11.57 -21.90
CA ILE A 664 12.09 10.65 -23.02
C ILE A 664 12.65 9.32 -22.50
N GLY A 665 12.12 8.20 -22.98
CA GLY A 665 12.59 6.89 -22.57
C GLY A 665 12.46 5.82 -23.64
N LEU A 666 13.17 4.72 -23.42
CA LEU A 666 13.17 3.51 -24.24
C LEU A 666 12.92 2.32 -23.31
N VAL A 667 11.94 1.50 -23.62
CA VAL A 667 11.66 0.24 -22.91
C VAL A 667 11.62 -0.91 -23.89
N GLY A 668 12.03 -2.10 -23.48
CA GLY A 668 12.03 -3.24 -24.38
C GLY A 668 12.38 -4.55 -23.73
N VAL A 669 12.21 -5.63 -24.49
CA VAL A 669 12.58 -6.98 -24.11
C VAL A 669 13.22 -7.67 -25.32
N SER A 670 14.32 -8.37 -25.07
CA SER A 670 14.98 -9.25 -26.04
C SER A 670 14.97 -10.69 -25.53
N ARG A 671 14.61 -11.64 -26.40
CA ARG A 671 14.45 -13.07 -26.10
C ARG A 671 15.31 -13.90 -27.02
N LEU A 672 15.97 -14.91 -26.47
CA LEU A 672 16.74 -15.93 -27.19
C LEU A 672 16.37 -17.30 -26.63
N ALA A 673 15.96 -18.23 -27.49
CA ALA A 673 15.70 -19.63 -27.11
C ALA A 673 16.37 -20.58 -28.12
N LEU A 674 17.26 -21.46 -27.65
CA LEU A 674 18.04 -22.37 -28.50
C LEU A 674 17.88 -23.84 -28.07
N PRO A 675 17.76 -24.81 -29.01
CA PRO A 675 17.71 -24.63 -30.47
C PRO A 675 16.34 -24.16 -30.99
N THR A 676 15.24 -24.49 -30.30
CA THR A 676 13.88 -24.01 -30.57
C THR A 676 13.17 -23.74 -29.25
N LYS A 677 12.06 -22.98 -29.28
CA LYS A 677 11.31 -22.61 -28.07
C LYS A 677 10.82 -23.82 -27.26
N ASP A 678 10.37 -24.88 -27.92
CA ASP A 678 9.79 -26.06 -27.27
C ASP A 678 10.84 -27.05 -26.74
N LEU A 679 12.09 -26.95 -27.23
CA LEU A 679 13.22 -27.81 -26.86
C LEU A 679 14.38 -26.98 -26.26
N ALA A 680 14.09 -25.81 -25.71
CA ALA A 680 15.09 -24.82 -25.34
C ALA A 680 16.00 -25.32 -24.21
N ILE A 681 17.29 -25.53 -24.53
CA ILE A 681 18.37 -25.82 -23.58
C ILE A 681 18.92 -24.51 -23.01
N VAL A 682 18.83 -23.43 -23.78
CA VAL A 682 19.20 -22.07 -23.35
C VAL A 682 18.01 -21.17 -23.61
N ASN A 683 17.55 -20.47 -22.58
CA ASN A 683 16.56 -19.41 -22.69
C ASN A 683 17.11 -18.16 -22.01
N ILE A 684 17.16 -17.04 -22.72
CA ILE A 684 17.61 -15.75 -22.17
C ILE A 684 16.56 -14.72 -22.51
N GLU A 685 16.00 -14.09 -21.48
CA GLU A 685 15.08 -12.97 -21.63
C GLU A 685 15.62 -11.77 -20.84
N LEU A 686 15.91 -10.69 -21.56
CA LEU A 686 16.51 -9.47 -21.02
C LEU A 686 15.53 -8.30 -21.19
N ALA A 687 15.11 -7.71 -20.07
CA ALA A 687 14.37 -6.46 -20.06
C ALA A 687 15.34 -5.26 -20.12
N LEU A 688 14.95 -4.20 -20.83
CA LEU A 688 15.71 -2.95 -20.96
C LEU A 688 14.82 -1.74 -20.63
N LYS A 689 15.37 -0.76 -19.92
CA LYS A 689 14.72 0.52 -19.59
C LYS A 689 15.76 1.65 -19.59
N ALA A 690 15.63 2.61 -20.47
CA ALA A 690 16.37 3.87 -20.44
C ALA A 690 15.40 5.04 -20.33
N ARG A 691 15.73 6.07 -19.54
CA ARG A 691 14.87 7.22 -19.26
C ARG A 691 15.70 8.43 -18.91
N PHE A 692 15.38 9.56 -19.53
CA PHE A 692 15.82 10.90 -19.14
C PHE A 692 14.61 11.73 -18.70
N SER A 693 14.66 12.32 -17.51
CA SER A 693 13.62 13.21 -16.98
C SER A 693 14.23 14.55 -16.59
N SER A 694 13.72 15.63 -17.20
CA SER A 694 14.14 17.01 -16.91
C SER A 694 13.64 17.52 -15.55
N ALA A 695 12.47 17.05 -15.10
CA ALA A 695 11.90 17.43 -13.81
C ALA A 695 12.67 16.82 -12.63
N GLU A 696 13.11 15.57 -12.78
CA GLU A 696 13.93 14.87 -11.77
C GLU A 696 15.42 15.18 -11.91
N GLY A 697 15.86 15.66 -13.09
CA GLY A 697 17.26 15.85 -13.39
C GLY A 697 18.03 14.52 -13.38
N ILE A 698 17.50 13.49 -14.04
CA ILE A 698 18.06 12.14 -14.02
C ILE A 698 18.19 11.55 -15.42
N LEU A 699 19.31 10.87 -15.69
CA LEU A 699 19.46 9.89 -16.77
C LEU A 699 19.62 8.52 -16.14
N SER A 700 18.78 7.56 -16.52
CA SER A 700 18.81 6.19 -16.01
C SER A 700 18.78 5.20 -17.16
N ILE A 701 19.64 4.18 -17.12
CA ILE A 701 19.69 3.07 -18.07
C ILE A 701 19.80 1.79 -17.25
N GLN A 702 18.92 0.84 -17.51
CA GLN A 702 18.81 -0.41 -16.79
C GLN A 702 18.62 -1.56 -17.77
N ALA A 703 19.21 -2.71 -17.44
CA ALA A 703 18.87 -3.97 -18.07
C ALA A 703 18.81 -5.06 -16.99
N GLN A 704 17.92 -6.05 -17.13
CA GLN A 704 17.78 -7.11 -16.13
C GLN A 704 17.32 -8.42 -16.78
N LEU A 705 17.96 -9.52 -16.41
CA LEU A 705 17.48 -10.87 -16.76
C LEU A 705 16.19 -11.18 -16.00
N THR A 706 15.20 -11.72 -16.70
CA THR A 706 13.94 -12.14 -16.09
C THR A 706 14.04 -13.57 -15.55
N ASP A 707 13.05 -13.96 -14.76
CA ASP A 707 12.96 -15.31 -14.18
C ASP A 707 12.77 -16.42 -15.23
N HIS A 708 12.55 -16.07 -16.49
CA HIS A 708 12.51 -17.00 -17.62
C HIS A 708 13.92 -17.36 -18.16
N SER A 709 14.98 -16.74 -17.64
CA SER A 709 16.35 -16.97 -18.12
C SER A 709 17.00 -18.17 -17.44
N TYR A 710 17.43 -19.18 -18.21
CA TYR A 710 18.08 -20.38 -17.70
C TYR A 710 19.08 -20.99 -18.71
N LEU A 711 20.00 -21.80 -18.20
CA LEU A 711 21.02 -22.52 -18.97
C LEU A 711 20.95 -24.04 -18.70
N PHE A 712 21.05 -24.88 -19.72
CA PHE A 712 20.91 -26.35 -19.65
C PHE A 712 19.50 -26.86 -19.31
N SER A 713 18.86 -26.33 -18.26
CA SER A 713 17.52 -26.68 -17.78
C SER A 713 16.94 -25.55 -16.92
N ASP A 714 15.63 -25.56 -16.69
CA ASP A 714 14.91 -24.63 -15.80
C ASP A 714 15.44 -24.62 -14.36
N ALA A 715 16.07 -25.72 -13.92
CA ALA A 715 16.72 -25.85 -12.63
C ALA A 715 18.01 -25.02 -12.47
N CYS A 716 18.59 -24.51 -13.57
CA CYS A 716 19.76 -23.63 -13.57
C CYS A 716 19.38 -22.23 -14.03
N GLN A 717 18.81 -21.47 -13.11
CA GLN A 717 18.30 -20.12 -13.35
C GLN A 717 19.45 -19.11 -13.41
N LEU A 718 19.39 -18.22 -14.39
CA LEU A 718 20.32 -17.11 -14.54
C LEU A 718 19.77 -15.88 -13.83
N THR A 719 20.64 -15.08 -13.24
CA THR A 719 20.29 -13.80 -12.62
C THR A 719 21.32 -12.74 -13.00
N GLY A 720 20.89 -11.49 -13.05
CA GLY A 720 21.79 -10.39 -13.40
C GLY A 720 21.05 -9.11 -13.73
N GLY A 721 21.57 -8.02 -13.20
CA GLY A 721 21.13 -6.67 -13.56
C GLY A 721 22.30 -5.77 -13.93
N PHE A 722 21.98 -4.76 -14.72
CA PHE A 722 22.82 -3.64 -15.10
C PHE A 722 22.09 -2.34 -14.76
N ALA A 723 22.81 -1.35 -14.24
CA ALA A 723 22.30 0.00 -14.09
C ALA A 723 23.38 1.05 -14.31
N PHE A 724 23.03 2.11 -15.04
CA PHE A 724 23.80 3.33 -15.19
C PHE A 724 22.89 4.53 -14.91
N PHE A 725 23.20 5.29 -13.87
CA PHE A 725 22.41 6.43 -13.41
C PHE A 725 23.30 7.66 -13.29
N ILE A 726 22.79 8.81 -13.73
CA ILE A 726 23.35 10.13 -13.49
C ILE A 726 22.24 10.99 -12.87
N TRP A 727 22.53 11.58 -11.72
CA TRP A 727 21.69 12.57 -11.07
C TRP A 727 22.34 13.95 -11.22
N PHE A 728 21.87 14.73 -12.19
CA PHE A 728 22.47 16.02 -12.54
C PHE A 728 22.48 17.02 -11.36
N PRO A 729 21.38 17.22 -10.61
CA PRO A 729 21.38 18.15 -9.47
C PRO A 729 22.32 17.73 -8.33
N GLN A 730 22.49 16.42 -8.15
CA GLN A 730 23.31 15.85 -7.07
C GLN A 730 24.78 15.72 -7.47
N GLY A 731 25.15 15.89 -8.75
CA GLY A 731 26.52 15.66 -9.21
C GLY A 731 26.99 14.23 -8.97
N GLN A 732 26.06 13.27 -8.97
CA GLN A 732 26.30 11.86 -8.65
C GLN A 732 26.07 10.98 -9.87
N PHE A 733 26.84 9.90 -9.98
CA PHE A 733 26.57 8.85 -10.93
C PHE A 733 26.88 7.48 -10.32
N VAL A 734 26.30 6.44 -10.92
CA VAL A 734 26.66 5.06 -10.64
C VAL A 734 26.56 4.22 -11.90
N LEU A 735 27.54 3.36 -12.11
CA LEU A 735 27.52 2.29 -13.11
C LEU A 735 27.66 0.98 -12.32
N THR A 736 26.76 0.03 -12.49
CA THR A 736 26.82 -1.25 -11.78
C THR A 736 26.32 -2.39 -12.64
N VAL A 737 26.99 -3.53 -12.52
CA VAL A 737 26.61 -4.83 -13.05
C VAL A 737 26.60 -5.77 -11.86
N GLY A 738 25.48 -6.41 -11.55
CA GLY A 738 25.42 -7.31 -10.39
C GLY A 738 25.33 -6.61 -9.01
N GLY A 739 25.11 -5.30 -8.94
CA GLY A 739 24.98 -4.57 -7.68
C GLY A 739 26.31 -4.12 -7.08
N TYR A 740 26.36 -4.00 -5.75
CA TYR A 740 27.41 -3.28 -5.01
C TYR A 740 28.21 -4.19 -4.08
N HIS A 741 29.32 -3.68 -3.54
CA HIS A 741 30.07 -4.36 -2.47
C HIS A 741 29.17 -4.60 -1.23
N PRO A 742 29.27 -5.75 -0.54
CA PRO A 742 28.43 -6.04 0.64
C PRO A 742 28.49 -4.97 1.74
N ALA A 743 29.68 -4.41 2.00
CA ALA A 743 29.88 -3.31 2.94
C ALA A 743 29.49 -1.91 2.41
N PHE A 744 29.01 -1.79 1.16
CA PHE A 744 28.61 -0.50 0.59
C PHE A 744 27.27 -0.04 1.17
N ASN A 745 27.28 1.08 1.86
CA ASN A 745 26.08 1.72 2.38
C ASN A 745 25.33 2.44 1.23
N ARG A 746 24.52 1.66 0.49
CA ARG A 746 23.77 2.14 -0.68
C ARG A 746 22.84 3.31 -0.32
N PRO A 747 23.00 4.49 -0.95
CA PRO A 747 22.05 5.59 -0.80
C PRO A 747 20.63 5.19 -1.27
N PRO A 748 19.55 5.72 -0.66
CA PRO A 748 18.18 5.33 -1.02
C PRO A 748 17.84 5.51 -2.51
N GLN A 749 18.41 6.52 -3.17
CA GLN A 749 18.17 6.82 -4.58
C GLN A 749 18.86 5.86 -5.56
N PHE A 750 19.87 5.10 -5.12
CA PHE A 750 20.59 4.16 -5.98
C PHE A 750 19.69 2.95 -6.31
N PRO A 751 19.72 2.41 -7.53
CA PRO A 751 18.87 1.28 -7.90
C PRO A 751 19.26 0.00 -7.13
N THR A 752 18.28 -0.86 -6.85
CA THR A 752 18.55 -2.24 -6.43
C THR A 752 18.80 -3.07 -7.69
N VAL A 753 19.97 -3.70 -7.78
CA VAL A 753 20.41 -4.44 -8.97
C VAL A 753 20.72 -5.89 -8.58
N PRO A 754 20.05 -6.89 -9.15
CA PRO A 754 20.34 -8.30 -8.88
C PRO A 754 21.78 -8.67 -9.25
N ARG A 755 22.39 -9.55 -8.45
CA ARG A 755 23.72 -10.11 -8.68
C ARG A 755 23.80 -10.76 -10.05
N LEU A 756 24.94 -10.62 -10.74
CA LEU A 756 25.19 -11.34 -11.98
C LEU A 756 25.62 -12.76 -11.62
N GLY A 757 24.92 -13.78 -12.09
CA GLY A 757 25.20 -15.13 -11.63
C GLY A 757 24.21 -16.18 -12.07
N PHE A 758 24.27 -17.31 -11.38
CA PHE A 758 23.38 -18.45 -11.60
C PHE A 758 23.04 -19.13 -10.29
N ARG A 759 21.89 -19.80 -10.28
CA ARG A 759 21.46 -20.70 -9.21
C ARG A 759 21.05 -22.01 -9.83
N TRP A 760 21.79 -23.07 -9.52
CA TRP A 760 21.60 -24.39 -10.09
C TRP A 760 21.20 -25.41 -9.02
N HIS A 761 19.97 -25.89 -9.13
CA HIS A 761 19.49 -27.07 -8.44
C HIS A 761 19.95 -28.31 -9.20
N VAL A 762 21.14 -28.83 -8.87
CA VAL A 762 21.70 -30.03 -9.53
C VAL A 762 20.87 -31.26 -9.19
N SER A 763 20.33 -31.31 -7.97
CA SER A 763 19.34 -32.29 -7.48
C SER A 763 18.59 -31.71 -6.28
N ASP A 764 17.60 -32.42 -5.73
CA ASP A 764 16.91 -32.04 -4.49
C ASP A 764 17.88 -31.88 -3.29
N ALA A 765 19.05 -32.52 -3.35
CA ALA A 765 20.05 -32.48 -2.30
C ALA A 765 21.17 -31.47 -2.53
N ILE A 766 21.42 -31.00 -3.76
CA ILE A 766 22.62 -30.20 -4.10
C ILE A 766 22.22 -28.92 -4.82
N VAL A 767 22.65 -27.79 -4.26
CA VAL A 767 22.46 -26.45 -4.83
C VAL A 767 23.81 -25.77 -5.00
N ILE A 768 24.06 -25.25 -6.20
CA ILE A 768 25.25 -24.44 -6.51
C ILE A 768 24.78 -23.04 -6.89
N LYS A 769 25.34 -22.02 -6.24
CA LYS A 769 25.06 -20.61 -6.49
C LYS A 769 26.37 -19.89 -6.79
N GLY A 770 26.45 -19.25 -7.94
CA GLY A 770 27.55 -18.33 -8.27
C GLY A 770 27.02 -16.92 -8.44
N GLU A 771 27.67 -15.93 -7.83
CA GLU A 771 27.34 -14.52 -7.97
C GLU A 771 28.59 -13.66 -8.15
N ALA A 772 28.46 -12.60 -8.92
CA ALA A 772 29.48 -11.61 -9.20
C ALA A 772 28.87 -10.22 -9.30
N TYR A 773 29.70 -9.21 -9.08
CA TYR A 773 29.32 -7.82 -9.21
C TYR A 773 30.50 -6.92 -9.57
N PHE A 774 30.15 -5.77 -10.13
CA PHE A 774 31.01 -4.64 -10.43
C PHE A 774 30.22 -3.36 -10.20
N ALA A 775 30.78 -2.39 -9.50
CA ALA A 775 30.19 -1.07 -9.37
C ALA A 775 31.25 0.01 -9.46
N LEU A 776 30.88 1.13 -10.08
CA LEU A 776 31.68 2.32 -10.23
C LEU A 776 30.83 3.51 -9.78
N THR A 777 31.37 4.26 -8.83
CA THR A 777 30.78 5.49 -8.30
C THR A 777 31.75 6.66 -8.47
N ASN A 778 31.35 7.84 -8.03
CA ASN A 778 32.19 9.04 -7.96
C ASN A 778 33.43 8.91 -7.05
N THR A 779 33.46 7.93 -6.13
CA THR A 779 34.54 7.82 -5.12
C THR A 779 35.32 6.50 -5.20
N CYS A 780 34.71 5.43 -5.71
CA CYS A 780 35.31 4.10 -5.69
C CYS A 780 34.82 3.19 -6.82
N VAL A 781 35.68 2.21 -7.13
CA VAL A 781 35.39 0.99 -7.88
C VAL A 781 35.19 -0.14 -6.89
N MET A 782 34.22 -0.99 -7.16
CA MET A 782 33.94 -2.20 -6.43
C MET A 782 33.87 -3.35 -7.42
N ALA A 783 34.42 -4.49 -7.07
CA ALA A 783 34.23 -5.72 -7.83
C ALA A 783 34.27 -6.89 -6.87
N GLY A 784 33.58 -7.97 -7.19
CA GLY A 784 33.69 -9.16 -6.38
C GLY A 784 32.80 -10.29 -6.85
N GLY A 785 32.92 -11.42 -6.19
CA GLY A 785 32.11 -12.58 -6.46
C GLY A 785 32.13 -13.58 -5.31
N ARG A 786 31.13 -14.44 -5.31
CA ARG A 786 30.92 -15.48 -4.32
C ARG A 786 30.40 -16.73 -5.02
N LEU A 787 31.02 -17.86 -4.73
CA LEU A 787 30.61 -19.19 -5.15
C LEU A 787 30.24 -19.98 -3.90
N GLU A 788 29.04 -20.53 -3.90
CA GLU A 788 28.50 -21.33 -2.81
C GLU A 788 27.98 -22.65 -3.36
N ALA A 789 28.38 -23.76 -2.75
CA ALA A 789 27.82 -25.08 -3.01
C ALA A 789 27.36 -25.69 -1.69
N ALA A 790 26.10 -26.07 -1.61
CA ALA A 790 25.50 -26.67 -0.42
C ALA A 790 24.89 -28.02 -0.77
N ALA A 791 25.13 -29.01 0.10
CA ALA A 791 24.58 -30.36 -0.01
C ALA A 791 23.82 -30.73 1.27
N HIS A 792 22.58 -31.22 1.13
CA HIS A 792 21.75 -31.70 2.23
C HIS A 792 21.39 -33.18 2.02
N LEU A 793 22.11 -34.07 2.71
CA LEU A 793 22.00 -35.52 2.58
C LEU A 793 21.45 -36.12 3.89
N GLY A 794 20.16 -35.93 4.15
CA GLY A 794 19.49 -36.41 5.38
C GLY A 794 20.04 -35.72 6.64
N PRO A 795 20.72 -36.44 7.56
CA PRO A 795 21.29 -35.86 8.78
C PRO A 795 22.59 -35.07 8.53
N VAL A 796 23.17 -35.14 7.33
CA VAL A 796 24.43 -34.48 6.97
C VAL A 796 24.17 -33.26 6.10
N ARG A 797 24.74 -32.11 6.49
CA ARG A 797 24.84 -30.89 5.67
C ARG A 797 26.30 -30.59 5.40
N ALA A 798 26.64 -30.28 4.16
CA ALA A 798 27.98 -29.83 3.80
C ALA A 798 27.88 -28.55 2.98
N TRP A 799 28.82 -27.64 3.16
CA TRP A 799 28.91 -26.40 2.38
C TRP A 799 30.34 -26.07 2.00
N PHE A 800 30.45 -25.38 0.87
CA PHE A 800 31.66 -24.76 0.37
C PHE A 800 31.31 -23.32 0.00
N ILE A 801 32.06 -22.35 0.51
CA ILE A 801 31.92 -20.94 0.19
C ILE A 801 33.29 -20.43 -0.24
N ALA A 802 33.38 -19.81 -1.41
CA ALA A 802 34.55 -19.05 -1.84
C ALA A 802 34.10 -17.65 -2.23
N HIS A 803 34.80 -16.61 -1.78
CA HIS A 803 34.47 -15.23 -2.10
C HIS A 803 35.73 -14.40 -2.31
N ALA A 804 35.59 -13.35 -3.11
CA ALA A 804 36.61 -12.34 -3.32
C ALA A 804 35.91 -11.00 -3.52
N ASP A 805 36.19 -10.03 -2.67
CA ASP A 805 35.61 -8.70 -2.65
C ASP A 805 36.72 -7.66 -2.73
N PHE A 806 36.57 -6.70 -3.65
CA PHE A 806 37.53 -5.65 -3.95
C PHE A 806 36.84 -4.31 -3.83
N LEU A 807 37.42 -3.40 -3.05
CA LEU A 807 37.02 -2.00 -2.91
C LEU A 807 38.24 -1.12 -3.16
N VAL A 808 38.18 -0.26 -4.19
CA VAL A 808 39.29 0.61 -4.60
C VAL A 808 38.80 2.05 -4.69
N SER A 809 39.39 2.95 -3.92
CA SER A 809 39.15 4.40 -4.05
C SER A 809 40.12 5.04 -5.05
N TRP A 810 39.63 6.02 -5.81
CA TRP A 810 40.37 6.65 -6.90
C TRP A 810 41.45 7.62 -6.40
N ASP A 811 41.07 8.58 -5.55
CA ASP A 811 41.94 9.64 -5.06
C ASP A 811 41.45 10.17 -3.70
N PRO A 812 42.28 10.13 -2.64
CA PRO A 812 43.58 9.46 -2.62
C PRO A 812 43.44 7.95 -2.90
N PHE A 813 44.34 7.42 -3.73
CA PHE A 813 44.30 6.03 -4.14
C PHE A 813 44.51 5.10 -2.94
N TYR A 814 43.56 4.20 -2.71
CA TYR A 814 43.58 3.21 -1.64
C TYR A 814 42.77 1.98 -2.07
N TYR A 815 43.16 0.79 -1.61
CA TYR A 815 42.43 -0.45 -1.87
C TYR A 815 42.26 -1.28 -0.59
N ASP A 816 41.13 -1.98 -0.53
CA ASP A 816 40.74 -2.94 0.50
C ASP A 816 40.20 -4.19 -0.22
N ILE A 817 40.85 -5.32 -0.02
CA ILE A 817 40.59 -6.57 -0.74
C ILE A 817 40.45 -7.68 0.28
N SER A 818 39.34 -8.41 0.24
CA SER A 818 39.06 -9.56 1.10
C SER A 818 38.82 -10.80 0.23
N ILE A 819 39.57 -11.87 0.47
CA ILE A 819 39.44 -13.13 -0.27
C ILE A 819 39.35 -14.26 0.75
N GLY A 820 38.32 -15.08 0.67
CA GLY A 820 38.14 -16.17 1.63
C GLY A 820 37.59 -17.44 1.02
N VAL A 821 37.93 -18.56 1.64
CA VAL A 821 37.36 -19.87 1.36
C VAL A 821 36.98 -20.53 2.67
N GLU A 822 35.82 -21.18 2.69
CA GLU A 822 35.29 -21.91 3.84
C GLU A 822 34.71 -23.24 3.37
N VAL A 823 35.03 -24.30 4.11
CA VAL A 823 34.43 -25.62 3.93
C VAL A 823 33.91 -26.09 5.28
N GLY A 824 32.66 -26.52 5.34
CA GLY A 824 32.06 -27.01 6.57
C GLY A 824 31.18 -28.23 6.38
N VAL A 825 31.03 -28.97 7.47
CA VAL A 825 30.13 -30.12 7.59
C VAL A 825 29.41 -30.08 8.93
N SER A 826 28.11 -30.34 8.90
CA SER A 826 27.26 -30.45 10.08
C SER A 826 26.54 -31.79 10.06
N VAL A 827 26.58 -32.52 11.18
CA VAL A 827 25.92 -33.82 11.34
C VAL A 827 24.98 -33.76 12.54
N THR A 828 23.70 -34.05 12.29
CA THR A 828 22.68 -34.16 13.34
C THR A 828 22.55 -35.63 13.77
N ILE A 829 22.83 -35.92 15.05
CA ILE A 829 22.72 -37.29 15.61
C ILE A 829 21.61 -37.29 16.67
N CYS A 830 20.59 -38.13 16.48
CA CYS A 830 19.47 -38.28 17.42
C CYS A 830 19.36 -39.75 17.87
N ILE A 831 19.81 -40.06 19.10
CA ILE A 831 19.66 -41.39 19.74
C ILE A 831 18.81 -41.29 21.02
N PHE A 832 18.96 -40.22 21.84
CA PHE A 832 18.11 -39.91 23.03
C PHE A 832 17.92 -38.38 23.32
N VAL A 833 18.86 -37.54 22.90
CA VAL A 833 18.80 -36.06 22.77
C VAL A 833 19.39 -35.74 21.40
N CYS A 834 18.84 -34.79 20.63
CA CYS A 834 19.42 -34.41 19.35
C CYS A 834 20.60 -33.45 19.58
N GLY A 835 21.80 -33.88 19.17
CA GLY A 835 23.01 -33.05 19.16
C GLY A 835 23.44 -32.77 17.72
N THR A 836 23.82 -31.51 17.46
CA THR A 836 24.42 -31.11 16.18
C THR A 836 25.92 -30.93 16.39
N LEU A 837 26.73 -31.70 15.66
CA LEU A 837 28.17 -31.49 15.58
C LEU A 837 28.47 -30.69 14.32
N GLU A 838 29.13 -29.55 14.47
CA GLU A 838 29.54 -28.68 13.37
C GLU A 838 31.06 -28.56 13.33
N LEU A 839 31.65 -28.77 12.15
CA LEU A 839 33.07 -28.61 11.89
C LEU A 839 33.25 -27.72 10.66
N SER A 840 34.04 -26.65 10.77
CA SER A 840 34.39 -25.78 9.66
C SER A 840 35.90 -25.51 9.61
N LEU A 841 36.40 -25.35 8.40
CA LEU A 841 37.76 -24.92 8.10
C LEU A 841 37.69 -23.78 7.09
N GLY A 842 38.19 -22.62 7.49
CA GLY A 842 38.22 -21.42 6.67
C GLY A 842 39.62 -20.83 6.58
N ALA A 843 39.88 -20.11 5.49
CA ALA A 843 41.04 -19.24 5.36
C ALA A 843 40.61 -17.92 4.72
N GLU A 844 41.07 -16.81 5.28
CA GLU A 844 40.79 -15.45 4.84
C GLU A 844 42.10 -14.70 4.61
N LEU A 845 42.18 -13.97 3.50
CA LEU A 845 43.26 -13.08 3.11
C LEU A 845 42.68 -11.68 2.98
N HIS A 846 43.10 -10.77 3.85
CA HIS A 846 42.75 -9.35 3.80
C HIS A 846 43.97 -8.54 3.36
N ILE A 847 43.85 -7.72 2.32
CA ILE A 847 44.92 -6.89 1.76
C ILE A 847 44.46 -5.44 1.71
N MET A 848 45.28 -4.53 2.25
CA MET A 848 45.07 -3.09 2.23
C MET A 848 46.30 -2.34 1.73
N GLY A 849 46.14 -1.12 1.23
CA GLY A 849 47.27 -0.28 0.82
C GLY A 849 46.91 0.87 -0.11
N PRO A 850 47.91 1.61 -0.65
CA PRO A 850 49.37 1.42 -0.53
C PRO A 850 49.99 2.05 0.75
N PRO A 851 51.15 1.54 1.23
CA PRO A 851 51.88 0.35 0.77
C PRO A 851 51.09 -0.95 1.07
N LEU A 852 51.38 -2.02 0.34
CA LEU A 852 50.69 -3.30 0.50
C LEU A 852 50.95 -3.86 1.90
N HIS A 853 49.88 -3.98 2.68
CA HIS A 853 49.80 -4.68 3.96
C HIS A 853 48.76 -5.78 3.84
N GLY A 854 49.01 -6.96 4.37
CA GLY A 854 48.03 -8.04 4.34
C GLY A 854 48.01 -8.86 5.61
N THR A 855 46.87 -9.47 5.90
CA THR A 855 46.70 -10.43 7.00
C THR A 855 46.10 -11.72 6.44
N VAL A 856 46.66 -12.85 6.85
CA VAL A 856 46.11 -14.18 6.55
C VAL A 856 45.57 -14.76 7.85
N SER A 857 44.27 -15.04 7.91
CA SER A 857 43.61 -15.72 9.02
C SER A 857 43.22 -17.13 8.60
N VAL A 858 43.53 -18.13 9.42
CA VAL A 858 43.05 -19.51 9.25
C VAL A 858 42.15 -19.83 10.43
N ASP A 859 40.87 -20.08 10.13
CA ASP A 859 39.84 -20.44 11.08
C ASP A 859 39.65 -21.95 11.10
N ILE A 860 39.88 -22.55 12.25
CA ILE A 860 39.57 -23.96 12.53
C ILE A 860 38.53 -23.93 13.66
N THR A 861 37.58 -24.86 13.70
CA THR A 861 36.45 -24.90 14.67
C THR A 861 36.76 -24.49 16.12
N VAL A 862 38.00 -24.66 16.60
CA VAL A 862 38.43 -24.38 17.98
C VAL A 862 39.37 -23.18 18.15
N ALA A 863 39.93 -22.61 17.07
CA ALA A 863 40.90 -21.53 17.13
C ALA A 863 41.10 -20.81 15.77
N THR A 864 41.40 -19.51 15.84
CA THR A 864 41.80 -18.67 14.71
C THR A 864 43.28 -18.33 14.81
N ILE A 865 44.04 -18.49 13.72
CA ILE A 865 45.45 -18.09 13.64
C ILE A 865 45.59 -16.98 12.59
N THR A 866 46.03 -15.78 12.99
CA THR A 866 46.23 -14.63 12.09
C THR A 866 47.72 -14.28 11.94
N VAL A 867 48.20 -14.17 10.70
CA VAL A 867 49.59 -13.81 10.36
C VAL A 867 49.60 -12.55 9.49
N PRO A 868 50.11 -11.41 9.99
CA PRO A 868 50.30 -10.20 9.19
C PRO A 868 51.57 -10.27 8.33
N PHE A 869 51.57 -9.61 7.16
CA PHE A 869 52.73 -9.45 6.27
C PHE A 869 52.73 -8.07 5.58
N GLY A 870 53.91 -7.63 5.14
CA GLY A 870 54.12 -6.29 4.61
C GLY A 870 54.40 -5.26 5.71
N PRO A 871 54.89 -4.06 5.35
CA PRO A 871 55.02 -2.96 6.30
C PRO A 871 53.65 -2.56 6.83
N ASP A 872 53.61 -1.99 8.04
CA ASP A 872 52.38 -1.33 8.53
C ASP A 872 51.90 -0.32 7.48
N PRO A 873 50.58 -0.22 7.24
CA PRO A 873 50.04 0.72 6.26
C PRO A 873 50.46 2.12 6.68
N LYS A 874 51.51 2.66 6.02
CA LYS A 874 51.87 4.06 6.17
C LYS A 874 50.69 4.86 5.64
N PRO A 875 49.99 5.65 6.47
CA PRO A 875 48.67 6.20 6.14
C PRO A 875 48.72 7.37 5.16
N ASP A 876 49.87 7.67 4.55
CA ASP A 876 50.02 8.73 3.56
C ASP A 876 49.97 8.13 2.15
N PRO A 877 48.79 8.08 1.50
CA PRO A 877 48.69 7.77 0.09
C PRO A 877 49.48 8.79 -0.74
N ASN A 878 49.87 8.41 -1.96
CA ASN A 878 50.60 9.30 -2.86
C ASN A 878 49.71 10.47 -3.32
N TYR A 879 49.79 11.58 -2.60
CA TYR A 879 49.08 12.81 -2.95
C TYR A 879 49.69 13.52 -4.16
N ILE A 880 48.83 14.18 -4.95
CA ILE A 880 49.23 15.06 -6.04
C ILE A 880 49.96 16.28 -5.47
N GLN A 881 51.22 16.46 -5.86
CA GLN A 881 52.05 17.58 -5.37
C GLN A 881 51.90 18.85 -6.21
N ASP A 882 51.60 18.73 -7.50
CA ASP A 882 51.49 19.84 -8.46
C ASP A 882 50.02 20.16 -8.79
N PHE A 883 49.63 21.43 -8.63
CA PHE A 883 48.29 21.91 -8.94
C PHE A 883 47.96 21.78 -10.43
N GLU A 884 48.91 21.89 -11.35
CA GLU A 884 48.62 21.71 -12.78
C GLU A 884 48.24 20.26 -13.11
N VAL A 885 48.78 19.29 -12.39
CA VAL A 885 48.36 17.88 -12.49
C VAL A 885 46.92 17.72 -11.99
N PHE A 886 46.60 18.33 -10.84
CA PHE A 886 45.23 18.36 -10.32
C PHE A 886 44.26 19.03 -11.29
N ARG A 887 44.59 20.22 -11.80
CA ARG A 887 43.79 20.98 -12.75
C ARG A 887 43.51 20.18 -14.02
N LYS A 888 44.54 19.58 -14.62
CA LYS A 888 44.41 18.74 -15.81
C LYS A 888 43.50 17.53 -15.59
N LYS A 889 43.55 16.92 -14.40
CA LYS A 889 42.75 15.73 -14.05
C LYS A 889 41.30 16.04 -13.67
N TYR A 890 41.03 17.06 -12.86
CA TYR A 890 39.69 17.30 -12.29
C TYR A 890 38.93 18.50 -12.86
N LEU A 891 39.63 19.51 -13.39
CA LEU A 891 38.99 20.75 -13.84
C LEU A 891 38.80 20.79 -15.36
N VAL A 892 39.82 20.37 -16.12
CA VAL A 892 39.83 20.53 -17.58
C VAL A 892 39.91 19.23 -18.38
N ALA A 893 39.95 18.07 -17.72
CA ALA A 893 40.10 16.77 -18.38
C ALA A 893 39.15 16.62 -19.59
N GLY A 894 39.74 16.43 -20.78
CA GLY A 894 39.00 16.27 -22.04
C GLY A 894 38.47 17.55 -22.69
N ASP A 895 38.50 18.70 -22.01
CA ASP A 895 38.11 19.98 -22.62
C ASP A 895 39.27 20.61 -23.38
N LYS A 896 39.20 20.55 -24.73
CA LYS A 896 40.17 21.19 -25.63
C LYS A 896 40.30 22.70 -25.40
N LYS A 897 39.27 23.36 -24.85
CA LYS A 897 39.28 24.80 -24.54
C LYS A 897 39.78 25.09 -23.12
N SER A 898 40.01 24.07 -22.30
CA SER A 898 40.49 24.15 -20.92
C SER A 898 39.72 25.16 -20.05
N LYS A 899 38.40 25.24 -20.23
CA LYS A 899 37.53 26.17 -19.51
C LYS A 899 37.10 25.58 -18.16
N VAL A 900 37.39 26.30 -17.09
CA VAL A 900 36.98 25.95 -15.71
C VAL A 900 35.72 26.68 -15.29
N VAL A 901 35.58 27.92 -15.76
CA VAL A 901 34.40 28.77 -15.57
C VAL A 901 33.70 29.02 -16.89
N ASN A 902 32.38 29.16 -16.83
CA ASN A 902 31.56 29.46 -17.98
C ASN A 902 30.55 30.57 -17.66
N VAL A 903 30.11 31.25 -18.70
CA VAL A 903 29.02 32.22 -18.63
C VAL A 903 28.02 31.86 -19.73
N SER A 904 26.74 31.96 -19.45
CA SER A 904 25.65 31.77 -20.40
C SER A 904 24.60 32.86 -20.23
N ALA A 905 24.02 33.34 -21.32
CA ALA A 905 22.88 34.25 -21.27
C ALA A 905 21.60 33.46 -20.95
N THR A 906 20.89 33.85 -19.90
CA THR A 906 19.68 33.16 -19.42
C THR A 906 18.40 33.84 -19.85
N ARG A 907 18.44 35.15 -20.11
CA ARG A 907 17.27 35.94 -20.49
C ARG A 907 17.66 37.21 -21.25
N GLY A 908 16.68 37.81 -21.92
CA GLY A 908 16.85 39.09 -22.60
C GLY A 908 17.68 39.01 -23.88
N LEU A 909 17.97 37.81 -24.40
CA LEU A 909 18.62 37.67 -25.72
C LEU A 909 17.69 38.23 -26.81
N VAL A 910 18.22 39.17 -27.60
CA VAL A 910 17.49 39.78 -28.71
C VAL A 910 17.40 38.76 -29.86
N PRO A 911 16.25 38.67 -30.56
CA PRO A 911 16.09 37.81 -31.72
C PRO A 911 17.17 38.05 -32.78
N LYS A 912 17.48 36.97 -33.52
CA LYS A 912 18.47 36.96 -34.59
C LYS A 912 18.06 37.90 -35.72
N ASP A 913 19.03 38.64 -36.26
CA ASP A 913 18.87 39.47 -37.46
C ASP A 913 19.96 39.07 -38.47
N PRO A 914 19.60 38.41 -39.60
CA PRO A 914 18.25 38.03 -40.04
C PRO A 914 17.68 36.77 -39.34
N PRO A 915 16.36 36.52 -39.44
CA PRO A 915 15.72 35.31 -38.90
C PRO A 915 16.35 34.03 -39.46
N GLY A 916 16.80 33.13 -38.59
CA GLY A 916 17.42 31.85 -38.95
C GLY A 916 18.95 31.80 -38.85
N ALA A 917 19.65 32.92 -38.59
CA ALA A 917 21.10 32.93 -38.37
C ALA A 917 21.52 32.09 -37.15
N ASP A 918 22.79 31.68 -37.04
CA ASP A 918 23.28 30.98 -35.84
C ASP A 918 23.27 31.90 -34.60
N PRO A 919 22.94 31.40 -33.40
CA PRO A 919 23.01 32.21 -32.18
C PRO A 919 24.43 32.71 -31.96
N ALA A 920 24.60 34.00 -31.64
CA ALA A 920 25.90 34.54 -31.29
C ALA A 920 26.47 33.76 -30.08
N PRO A 921 27.69 33.21 -30.16
CA PRO A 921 28.26 32.36 -29.11
C PRO A 921 28.74 33.14 -27.88
N GLY A 922 28.52 34.46 -27.81
CA GLY A 922 28.94 35.29 -26.68
C GLY A 922 30.46 35.53 -26.63
N THR A 923 31.13 35.42 -27.76
CA THR A 923 32.59 35.65 -27.87
C THR A 923 32.89 37.12 -28.14
N LYS A 924 34.13 37.57 -27.94
CA LYS A 924 34.52 38.96 -28.24
C LYS A 924 34.24 39.37 -29.69
N SER A 925 34.39 38.45 -30.65
CA SER A 925 34.10 38.68 -32.08
C SER A 925 32.61 38.55 -32.42
N GLN A 926 31.82 37.86 -31.60
CA GLN A 926 30.39 37.65 -31.78
C GLN A 926 29.67 37.72 -30.41
N PRO A 927 29.51 38.93 -29.85
CA PRO A 927 28.93 39.11 -28.51
C PRO A 927 27.42 38.85 -28.51
N TRP A 928 26.86 38.49 -27.36
CA TRP A 928 25.41 38.45 -27.20
C TRP A 928 24.83 39.85 -27.31
N LYS A 929 23.74 39.98 -28.06
CA LYS A 929 22.89 41.17 -28.06
C LYS A 929 21.77 40.94 -27.06
N VAL A 930 21.68 41.78 -26.04
CA VAL A 930 20.69 41.67 -24.97
C VAL A 930 19.81 42.93 -24.88
N ALA A 931 18.58 42.77 -24.41
CA ALA A 931 17.64 43.85 -24.13
C ALA A 931 18.04 44.62 -22.86
N ALA A 932 17.28 45.67 -22.52
CA ALA A 932 17.53 46.49 -21.32
C ALA A 932 17.41 45.71 -20.01
N GLU A 933 16.50 44.74 -19.97
CA GLU A 933 16.44 43.72 -18.92
C GLU A 933 17.07 42.43 -19.46
N PHE A 934 18.10 41.96 -18.78
CA PHE A 934 18.87 40.81 -19.21
C PHE A 934 19.39 40.03 -18.02
N GLY A 935 19.96 38.87 -18.29
CA GLY A 935 20.58 38.08 -17.24
C GLY A 935 21.53 37.04 -17.78
N PHE A 936 22.51 36.73 -16.95
CA PHE A 936 23.56 35.77 -17.23
C PHE A 936 23.69 34.81 -16.04
N ALA A 937 23.87 33.53 -16.33
CA ALA A 937 24.34 32.57 -15.35
C ALA A 937 25.85 32.41 -15.53
N THR A 938 26.56 32.36 -14.41
CA THR A 938 27.96 31.92 -14.37
C THR A 938 28.01 30.55 -13.73
N GLU A 939 28.93 29.71 -14.18
CA GLU A 939 29.12 28.34 -13.69
C GLU A 939 30.62 28.09 -13.47
N THR A 940 30.95 27.23 -12.51
CA THR A 940 32.32 26.80 -12.23
C THR A 940 32.39 25.29 -12.00
N ARG A 941 33.45 24.67 -12.52
CA ARG A 941 33.82 23.27 -12.24
C ARG A 941 34.53 23.09 -10.91
N MET A 942 35.01 24.17 -10.31
CA MET A 942 35.62 24.19 -8.99
C MET A 942 34.62 24.78 -7.98
N PRO A 943 34.34 24.11 -6.86
CA PRO A 943 33.46 24.67 -5.83
C PRO A 943 34.06 25.96 -5.28
N ALA A 944 33.20 26.91 -4.97
CA ALA A 944 33.55 28.12 -4.26
C ALA A 944 32.82 28.23 -2.91
N SER A 945 33.49 28.83 -1.94
CA SER A 945 32.93 29.08 -0.61
C SER A 945 32.49 30.53 -0.44
N SER A 946 32.93 31.41 -1.34
CA SER A 946 32.53 32.82 -1.44
C SER A 946 32.38 33.26 -2.89
N TYR A 947 31.79 34.44 -3.11
CA TYR A 947 31.84 35.12 -4.41
C TYR A 947 32.16 36.61 -4.26
N SER A 948 32.67 37.18 -5.34
CA SER A 948 32.75 38.62 -5.56
C SER A 948 32.24 38.92 -6.97
N THR A 949 31.52 40.03 -7.13
CA THR A 949 31.10 40.47 -8.47
C THR A 949 31.44 41.93 -8.67
N PHE A 950 31.34 42.40 -9.91
CA PHE A 950 31.40 43.83 -10.21
C PHE A 950 30.35 44.62 -9.39
N ALA A 951 29.18 44.05 -9.09
CA ALA A 951 28.11 44.74 -8.34
C ALA A 951 28.12 44.45 -6.82
N THR A 952 28.91 43.49 -6.34
CA THR A 952 28.85 43.03 -4.95
C THR A 952 30.24 42.83 -4.38
N ALA A 953 30.51 43.44 -3.23
CA ALA A 953 31.72 43.19 -2.45
C ALA A 953 31.85 41.70 -2.07
N PRO A 954 33.05 41.21 -1.70
CA PRO A 954 33.26 39.81 -1.33
C PRO A 954 32.26 39.34 -0.27
N SER A 955 31.59 38.22 -0.53
CA SER A 955 30.50 37.71 0.33
C SER A 955 30.98 37.16 1.68
N GLY A 956 32.26 36.85 1.82
CA GLY A 956 32.75 35.94 2.86
C GLY A 956 32.21 34.51 2.67
N GLN A 957 32.37 33.65 3.69
CA GLN A 957 31.87 32.27 3.67
C GLN A 957 30.34 32.25 3.55
N LEU A 958 29.81 31.61 2.51
CA LEU A 958 28.38 31.51 2.28
C LEU A 958 27.72 30.50 3.23
N ALA A 959 26.61 30.92 3.85
CA ALA A 959 25.72 30.02 4.59
C ALA A 959 25.16 28.95 3.62
N GLY A 960 25.50 27.68 3.86
CA GLY A 960 25.11 26.55 3.00
C GLY A 960 26.22 26.00 2.10
N SER A 961 27.40 26.65 2.03
CA SER A 961 28.61 26.08 1.42
C SER A 961 29.42 25.30 2.45
N ALA A 962 29.82 24.07 2.10
CA ALA A 962 30.72 23.26 2.90
C ALA A 962 32.14 23.85 2.93
N ALA A 963 32.97 23.39 3.88
CA ALA A 963 34.40 23.61 3.83
C ALA A 963 34.97 22.95 2.56
N ILE A 964 35.93 23.62 1.92
CA ILE A 964 36.52 23.17 0.65
C ILE A 964 37.95 22.73 0.91
N ASP A 965 38.26 21.51 0.53
CA ASP A 965 39.59 20.93 0.54
C ASP A 965 40.03 20.62 -0.89
N LEU A 966 41.33 20.38 -1.10
CA LEU A 966 41.85 19.67 -2.27
C LEU A 966 42.32 18.30 -1.78
N ALA A 967 41.37 17.38 -1.59
CA ALA A 967 41.63 16.08 -0.97
C ALA A 967 42.72 15.26 -1.70
N PRO A 968 42.74 15.19 -3.05
CA PRO A 968 43.83 14.52 -3.77
C PRO A 968 45.22 15.14 -3.57
N MET A 969 45.31 16.39 -3.09
CA MET A 969 46.55 17.11 -2.81
C MET A 969 46.89 17.20 -1.32
N ASN A 970 46.08 16.60 -0.44
CA ASN A 970 46.18 16.75 1.02
C ASN A 970 46.21 18.21 1.50
N ARG A 971 45.46 19.10 0.83
CA ARG A 971 45.31 20.49 1.27
C ARG A 971 43.92 20.67 1.87
N ARG A 972 43.87 21.11 3.12
CA ARG A 972 42.63 21.34 3.87
C ARG A 972 42.33 22.83 3.97
N ASP A 973 41.06 23.17 4.16
CA ASP A 973 40.58 24.53 4.44
C ASP A 973 41.02 25.55 3.36
N VAL A 974 40.88 25.16 2.09
CA VAL A 974 41.27 25.98 0.94
C VAL A 974 40.22 27.07 0.69
N VAL A 975 40.70 28.32 0.60
CA VAL A 975 39.86 29.46 0.24
C VAL A 975 39.58 29.45 -1.26
N SER A 976 38.30 29.45 -1.65
CA SER A 976 37.86 29.47 -3.04
C SER A 976 36.80 30.54 -3.26
N ASN A 977 37.13 31.54 -4.10
CA ASN A 977 36.25 32.66 -4.39
C ASN A 977 35.86 32.69 -5.88
N HIS A 978 34.57 32.70 -6.18
CA HIS A 978 34.06 32.86 -7.55
C HIS A 978 33.97 34.34 -7.90
N ASP A 979 34.86 34.81 -8.77
CA ASP A 979 35.04 36.25 -9.07
C ASP A 979 34.50 36.61 -10.47
N VAL A 980 33.52 37.51 -10.54
CA VAL A 980 32.90 37.97 -11.79
C VAL A 980 33.19 39.45 -12.02
N LYS A 981 33.93 39.76 -13.09
CA LYS A 981 34.32 41.14 -13.43
C LYS A 981 33.67 41.61 -14.72
N LEU A 982 33.37 42.91 -14.77
CA LEU A 982 32.76 43.59 -15.92
C LEU A 982 33.71 44.66 -16.46
N TYR A 983 33.90 44.68 -17.77
CA TYR A 983 34.79 45.61 -18.47
C TYR A 983 34.15 46.11 -19.76
N LEU A 984 34.52 47.32 -20.19
CA LEU A 984 34.14 47.86 -21.50
C LEU A 984 34.93 47.16 -22.62
N ALA A 985 34.28 46.93 -23.76
CA ALA A 985 34.94 46.29 -24.89
C ALA A 985 36.09 47.17 -25.43
N GLY A 986 37.33 46.70 -25.32
CA GLY A 986 38.52 47.36 -25.90
C GLY A 986 39.50 47.97 -24.90
N ALA A 987 39.14 48.07 -23.63
CA ALA A 987 40.03 48.47 -22.54
C ALA A 987 39.65 47.67 -21.28
N ASP A 988 40.62 47.28 -20.45
CA ASP A 988 40.35 46.63 -19.14
C ASP A 988 39.77 47.63 -18.12
N THR A 989 39.02 48.62 -18.59
CA THR A 989 38.34 49.64 -17.79
C THR A 989 36.97 49.15 -17.36
N VAL A 990 36.70 49.24 -16.07
CA VAL A 990 35.39 48.93 -15.50
C VAL A 990 34.41 50.05 -15.91
N PRO A 991 33.26 49.73 -16.52
CA PRO A 991 32.26 50.75 -16.86
C PRO A 991 31.70 51.42 -15.59
N ALA A 992 31.19 52.65 -15.73
CA ALA A 992 30.33 53.22 -14.69
C ALA A 992 28.97 52.51 -14.69
N PHE A 993 28.55 51.97 -13.54
CA PHE A 993 27.24 51.32 -13.36
C PHE A 993 26.73 51.56 -11.92
N THR A 994 25.42 51.35 -11.73
CA THR A 994 24.77 51.36 -10.41
C THR A 994 24.61 49.93 -9.92
N ALA A 995 25.27 49.58 -8.81
CA ALA A 995 25.28 48.21 -8.27
C ALA A 995 23.88 47.67 -7.98
N ASP A 996 22.98 48.49 -7.43
CA ASP A 996 21.61 48.11 -7.07
C ASP A 996 20.72 47.70 -8.27
N HIS A 997 21.17 47.98 -9.50
CA HIS A 997 20.47 47.56 -10.72
C HIS A 997 20.86 46.14 -11.15
N PHE A 998 21.71 45.46 -10.37
CA PHE A 998 22.10 44.07 -10.60
C PHE A 998 21.71 43.21 -9.41
N GLN A 999 20.77 42.29 -9.63
CA GLN A 999 20.44 41.27 -8.63
C GLN A 999 21.34 40.06 -8.83
N VAL A 1000 22.14 39.74 -7.82
CA VAL A 1000 23.04 38.57 -7.82
C VAL A 1000 22.50 37.52 -6.88
N THR A 1001 22.22 36.33 -7.40
CA THR A 1001 21.75 35.19 -6.61
C THR A 1001 22.77 34.05 -6.66
N PRO A 1002 23.28 33.56 -5.52
CA PRO A 1002 24.18 32.41 -5.51
C PRO A 1002 23.43 31.13 -5.88
N VAL A 1003 24.04 30.31 -6.75
CA VAL A 1003 23.52 29.02 -7.18
C VAL A 1003 24.39 27.93 -6.56
N PHE A 1004 23.82 27.15 -5.64
CA PHE A 1004 24.50 26.05 -4.99
C PHE A 1004 24.36 24.77 -5.82
N GLY A 1005 25.47 24.04 -5.95
CA GLY A 1005 25.52 22.71 -6.54
C GLY A 1005 26.11 21.70 -5.58
N LYS A 1006 26.16 20.44 -6.02
CA LYS A 1006 26.77 19.34 -5.29
C LYS A 1006 28.05 18.89 -5.99
N PHE A 1007 29.12 18.79 -5.22
CA PHE A 1007 30.45 18.42 -5.71
C PHE A 1007 30.91 17.09 -5.09
N PRO A 1008 31.68 16.25 -5.82
CA PRO A 1008 32.18 14.98 -5.28
C PRO A 1008 32.98 15.17 -3.99
N GLU A 1009 32.57 14.50 -2.92
CA GLU A 1009 33.26 14.59 -1.61
C GLU A 1009 34.73 14.19 -1.73
N ALA A 1010 35.02 13.09 -2.44
CA ALA A 1010 36.39 12.58 -2.62
C ALA A 1010 37.37 13.59 -3.25
N THR A 1011 36.89 14.58 -4.01
CA THR A 1011 37.76 15.61 -4.61
C THR A 1011 37.88 16.83 -3.70
N TRP A 1012 36.80 17.19 -3.01
CA TRP A 1012 36.62 18.51 -2.40
C TRP A 1012 36.47 18.52 -0.88
N HIS A 1013 36.53 17.35 -0.25
CA HIS A 1013 36.55 17.20 1.21
C HIS A 1013 37.54 16.12 1.62
N TRP A 1014 38.42 16.45 2.55
CA TRP A 1014 39.42 15.52 3.07
C TRP A 1014 38.78 14.54 4.06
N THR A 1015 38.98 13.25 3.83
CA THR A 1015 38.60 12.17 4.75
C THR A 1015 39.83 11.32 5.07
N ASP A 1016 39.80 10.66 6.22
CA ASP A 1016 40.87 9.73 6.63
C ASP A 1016 40.95 8.56 5.64
N PRO A 1017 42.07 8.39 4.91
CA PRO A 1017 42.24 7.33 3.92
C PRO A 1017 42.10 5.91 4.49
N VAL A 1018 42.35 5.73 5.80
CA VAL A 1018 42.25 4.42 6.48
C VAL A 1018 40.78 4.07 6.81
N LYS A 1019 39.87 5.04 6.75
CA LYS A 1019 38.44 4.89 7.06
C LYS A 1019 37.57 5.26 5.87
N ILE A 1020 37.91 4.76 4.68
CA ILE A 1020 37.09 4.99 3.50
C ILE A 1020 35.70 4.41 3.73
N SER A 1021 34.73 5.30 3.87
CA SER A 1021 33.33 4.93 3.77
C SER A 1021 33.06 4.64 2.30
N ALA A 1022 32.84 3.37 1.95
CA ALA A 1022 32.32 2.98 0.64
C ALA A 1022 30.98 3.73 0.41
N GLY A 1023 31.03 4.85 -0.31
CA GLY A 1023 29.90 5.78 -0.39
C GLY A 1023 30.05 6.81 -1.51
N ALA A 1024 28.93 7.24 -2.07
CA ALA A 1024 28.87 8.15 -3.23
C ALA A 1024 28.63 9.61 -2.85
N ARG A 1025 29.14 10.06 -1.71
CA ARG A 1025 28.75 11.33 -1.07
C ARG A 1025 29.16 12.57 -1.87
N THR A 1026 28.43 13.66 -1.65
CA THR A 1026 28.70 14.97 -2.25
C THR A 1026 28.53 16.08 -1.22
N ILE A 1027 29.30 17.14 -1.39
CA ILE A 1027 29.25 18.34 -0.54
C ILE A 1027 28.52 19.47 -1.27
N PRO A 1028 27.67 20.26 -0.58
CA PRO A 1028 27.10 21.47 -1.16
C PRO A 1028 28.16 22.58 -1.22
N ALA A 1029 28.28 23.25 -2.36
CA ALA A 1029 29.12 24.44 -2.49
C ALA A 1029 28.57 25.37 -3.59
N LEU A 1030 29.11 26.59 -3.68
CA LEU A 1030 28.74 27.51 -4.76
C LEU A 1030 29.17 26.93 -6.10
N HIS A 1031 28.22 26.73 -7.00
CA HIS A 1031 28.44 26.27 -8.37
C HIS A 1031 28.44 27.43 -9.37
N GLY A 1032 27.83 28.55 -9.02
CA GLY A 1032 27.64 29.64 -9.96
C GLY A 1032 26.83 30.80 -9.38
N LEU A 1033 26.54 31.79 -10.22
CA LEU A 1033 25.71 32.95 -9.89
C LEU A 1033 24.68 33.20 -11.00
N ASP A 1034 23.43 33.47 -10.65
CA ASP A 1034 22.44 34.09 -11.55
C ASP A 1034 22.50 35.60 -11.34
N ILE A 1035 22.93 36.34 -12.36
CA ILE A 1035 23.06 37.79 -12.35
C ILE A 1035 22.00 38.38 -13.27
N ARG A 1036 21.14 39.23 -12.71
CA ARG A 1036 20.02 39.86 -13.43
C ARG A 1036 20.24 41.36 -13.48
N GLY A 1037 20.36 41.92 -14.68
CA GLY A 1037 20.25 43.36 -14.90
C GLY A 1037 18.77 43.74 -14.90
N VAL A 1038 18.35 44.52 -13.91
CA VAL A 1038 16.98 45.02 -13.81
C VAL A 1038 16.93 46.48 -14.28
N ALA A 1039 15.93 46.80 -15.10
CA ALA A 1039 15.67 48.18 -15.45
C ALA A 1039 15.02 48.87 -14.26
N VAL A 1040 15.62 49.97 -13.80
CA VAL A 1040 15.02 50.86 -12.81
C VAL A 1040 14.51 52.10 -13.53
N TRP A 1041 13.29 52.52 -13.21
CA TRP A 1041 12.66 53.70 -13.79
C TRP A 1041 13.48 54.96 -13.43
N GLY A 1042 14.20 55.51 -14.40
CA GLY A 1042 14.96 56.74 -14.22
C GLY A 1042 14.03 57.94 -14.23
N GLY A 1043 13.77 58.52 -13.06
CA GLY A 1043 12.83 59.63 -12.90
C GLY A 1043 11.40 59.16 -13.18
N PRO A 1044 10.66 58.63 -12.18
CA PRO A 1044 9.28 58.28 -12.40
C PRO A 1044 8.56 59.54 -12.91
N SER A 1045 8.12 59.52 -14.17
CA SER A 1045 7.09 60.46 -14.60
C SER A 1045 5.98 60.33 -13.57
N GLN A 1046 5.45 61.47 -13.10
CA GLN A 1046 4.28 61.45 -12.21
C GLN A 1046 3.29 60.44 -12.78
N LEU A 1047 2.77 59.59 -11.92
CA LEU A 1047 1.82 58.51 -12.22
C LEU A 1047 0.84 59.05 -13.24
N ILE A 1048 1.03 58.73 -14.54
CA ILE A 1048 0.20 59.31 -15.59
C ILE A 1048 -1.19 58.77 -15.28
N PRO A 1049 -2.13 59.63 -14.84
CA PRO A 1049 -3.46 59.14 -14.56
C PRO A 1049 -3.95 58.43 -15.83
N ILE A 1050 -4.44 57.19 -15.73
CA ILE A 1050 -4.99 56.49 -16.90
C ILE A 1050 -6.05 57.36 -17.61
N ALA A 1051 -6.70 58.25 -16.86
CA ALA A 1051 -7.65 59.25 -17.35
C ALA A 1051 -7.05 60.35 -18.27
N THR A 1052 -5.73 60.56 -18.26
CA THR A 1052 -5.04 61.56 -19.10
C THR A 1052 -4.27 60.93 -20.26
N LEU A 1053 -4.35 59.61 -20.45
CA LEU A 1053 -3.83 58.95 -21.64
C LEU A 1053 -4.78 59.21 -22.82
N ILE A 1054 -4.24 59.76 -23.89
CA ILE A 1054 -4.91 59.93 -25.19
C ILE A 1054 -4.05 59.21 -26.25
N ASP A 1055 -4.71 58.53 -27.18
CA ASP A 1055 -4.05 57.88 -28.33
C ASP A 1055 -3.38 58.92 -29.24
N ASP A 1056 -2.32 58.56 -29.98
CA ASP A 1056 -1.39 59.52 -30.61
C ASP A 1056 -2.01 60.36 -31.74
N LYS A 1057 -3.24 60.04 -32.16
CA LYS A 1057 -4.02 60.79 -33.17
C LYS A 1057 -5.33 61.33 -32.62
N LEU A 1058 -5.32 62.62 -32.29
CA LEU A 1058 -6.47 63.39 -31.78
C LEU A 1058 -7.77 63.27 -32.60
N VAL A 1059 -7.73 62.92 -33.89
CA VAL A 1059 -8.91 62.94 -34.77
C VAL A 1059 -9.80 61.70 -34.58
N TRP A 1060 -9.29 60.60 -33.99
CA TRP A 1060 -10.00 59.31 -33.90
C TRP A 1060 -10.25 58.86 -32.46
N ALA A 1061 -10.08 59.75 -31.48
CA ALA A 1061 -10.25 59.46 -30.07
C ALA A 1061 -11.69 59.00 -29.75
N ARG A 1062 -11.85 57.71 -29.44
CA ARG A 1062 -12.98 57.19 -28.66
C ARG A 1062 -12.46 56.73 -27.29
N PRO A 1063 -13.24 56.88 -26.21
CA PRO A 1063 -12.81 56.43 -24.89
C PRO A 1063 -12.62 54.90 -24.88
N LEU A 1064 -11.46 54.45 -24.39
CA LEU A 1064 -11.16 53.03 -24.10
C LEU A 1064 -12.08 52.51 -22.98
N PRO A 1065 -12.36 51.18 -22.92
CA PRO A 1065 -13.50 50.60 -22.19
C PRO A 1065 -13.38 50.58 -20.65
N PHE A 1066 -12.45 51.32 -20.05
CA PHE A 1066 -12.22 51.32 -18.60
C PHE A 1066 -12.37 52.69 -17.93
N ALA A 1067 -13.07 53.64 -18.55
CA ALA A 1067 -13.59 54.78 -17.81
C ALA A 1067 -14.73 54.29 -16.90
N ALA A 1068 -14.55 54.40 -15.58
CA ALA A 1068 -15.62 54.16 -14.61
C ALA A 1068 -16.84 54.98 -15.03
N SER A 1069 -17.93 54.30 -15.36
CA SER A 1069 -19.19 54.96 -15.73
C SER A 1069 -19.65 55.79 -14.54
N ASP A 1070 -20.01 57.06 -14.78
CA ASP A 1070 -20.49 57.99 -13.76
C ASP A 1070 -21.58 57.31 -12.90
N VAL A 1071 -21.48 57.43 -11.58
CA VAL A 1071 -22.46 56.88 -10.63
C VAL A 1071 -23.87 57.35 -10.99
N ILE A 1072 -24.01 58.58 -11.49
CA ILE A 1072 -25.29 59.13 -11.97
C ILE A 1072 -25.79 58.35 -13.19
N LEU A 1073 -24.91 58.00 -14.13
CA LEU A 1073 -25.25 57.18 -15.29
C LEU A 1073 -25.65 55.77 -14.87
N ILE A 1074 -24.94 55.14 -13.93
CA ILE A 1074 -25.27 53.81 -13.40
C ILE A 1074 -26.63 53.82 -12.71
N LEU A 1075 -26.91 54.81 -11.87
CA LEU A 1075 -28.22 54.96 -11.21
C LEU A 1075 -29.35 55.18 -12.23
N THR A 1076 -29.08 55.95 -13.29
CA THR A 1076 -30.04 56.19 -14.37
C THR A 1076 -30.32 54.90 -15.16
N LEU A 1077 -29.28 54.14 -15.51
CA LEU A 1077 -29.41 52.84 -16.19
C LEU A 1077 -30.15 51.82 -15.33
N GLN A 1078 -29.91 51.80 -14.02
CA GLN A 1078 -30.64 50.96 -13.08
C GLN A 1078 -32.13 51.33 -13.02
N GLN A 1079 -32.48 52.62 -13.03
CA GLN A 1079 -33.88 53.07 -13.09
C GLN A 1079 -34.56 52.67 -14.41
N TYR A 1080 -33.86 52.75 -15.54
CA TYR A 1080 -34.36 52.23 -16.81
C TYR A 1080 -34.55 50.71 -16.77
N GLY A 1081 -33.62 49.98 -16.13
CA GLY A 1081 -33.74 48.55 -15.91
C GLY A 1081 -34.96 48.17 -15.07
N VAL A 1082 -35.22 48.88 -13.97
CA VAL A 1082 -36.39 48.64 -13.10
C VAL A 1082 -37.69 48.86 -13.88
N SER A 1083 -37.74 49.92 -14.68
CA SER A 1083 -38.91 50.24 -15.50
C SER A 1083 -39.14 49.21 -16.62
N ALA A 1084 -38.05 48.70 -17.21
CA ALA A 1084 -38.09 47.62 -18.19
C ALA A 1084 -38.59 46.31 -17.59
N ASP A 1085 -38.08 45.92 -16.40
CA ASP A 1085 -38.51 44.70 -15.71
C ASP A 1085 -40.01 44.76 -15.35
N SER A 1086 -40.52 45.92 -14.90
CA SER A 1086 -41.96 46.08 -14.66
C SER A 1086 -42.79 45.96 -15.95
N MET A 1087 -42.31 46.57 -17.04
CA MET A 1087 -43.00 46.49 -18.34
C MET A 1087 -42.99 45.06 -18.88
N ALA A 1088 -41.91 44.30 -18.70
CA ALA A 1088 -41.82 42.90 -19.10
C ALA A 1088 -42.84 42.02 -18.35
N VAL A 1089 -43.01 42.22 -17.04
CA VAL A 1089 -44.03 41.50 -16.24
C VAL A 1089 -45.45 41.81 -16.72
N ASP A 1090 -45.73 43.06 -17.06
CA ASP A 1090 -47.06 43.45 -17.55
C ASP A 1090 -47.34 42.91 -18.96
N ILE A 1091 -46.34 42.92 -19.85
CA ILE A 1091 -46.42 42.35 -21.20
C ILE A 1091 -46.81 40.87 -21.17
N VAL A 1092 -46.27 40.07 -20.24
CA VAL A 1092 -46.58 38.63 -20.12
C VAL A 1092 -48.07 38.38 -19.78
N LYS A 1093 -48.76 39.36 -19.17
CA LYS A 1093 -50.18 39.24 -18.80
C LYS A 1093 -51.14 39.68 -19.91
N VAL A 1094 -50.63 40.22 -21.03
CA VAL A 1094 -51.45 40.75 -22.13
C VAL A 1094 -51.89 39.60 -23.06
N SER A 1095 -53.17 39.61 -23.47
CA SER A 1095 -53.68 38.61 -24.42
C SER A 1095 -53.05 38.76 -25.82
N ASN A 1096 -52.93 37.66 -26.55
CA ASN A 1096 -52.31 37.62 -27.89
C ASN A 1096 -52.85 38.69 -28.84
N GLY A 1097 -54.17 38.95 -28.84
CA GLY A 1097 -54.79 39.97 -29.68
C GLY A 1097 -54.36 41.40 -29.34
N LYS A 1098 -54.25 41.73 -28.05
CA LYS A 1098 -53.76 43.04 -27.60
C LYS A 1098 -52.25 43.20 -27.84
N MET A 1099 -51.48 42.12 -27.73
CA MET A 1099 -50.04 42.13 -28.03
C MET A 1099 -49.77 42.37 -29.52
N LEU A 1100 -50.58 41.78 -30.40
CA LEU A 1100 -50.56 42.05 -31.85
C LEU A 1100 -50.89 43.52 -32.17
N GLN A 1101 -51.90 44.10 -31.52
CA GLN A 1101 -52.25 45.51 -31.70
C GLN A 1101 -51.14 46.46 -31.20
N ALA A 1102 -50.54 46.17 -30.04
CA ALA A 1102 -49.42 46.96 -29.50
C ALA A 1102 -48.18 46.88 -30.42
N ALA A 1103 -47.85 45.68 -30.92
CA ALA A 1103 -46.76 45.51 -31.88
C ALA A 1103 -47.03 46.26 -33.18
N ASP A 1104 -48.27 46.22 -33.70
CA ASP A 1104 -48.65 46.99 -34.88
C ASP A 1104 -48.54 48.50 -34.65
N GLN A 1105 -48.97 49.02 -33.49
CA GLN A 1105 -48.81 50.44 -33.15
C GLN A 1105 -47.33 50.87 -33.09
N ILE A 1106 -46.47 50.10 -32.41
CA ILE A 1106 -45.03 50.40 -32.32
C ILE A 1106 -44.38 50.35 -33.71
N LEU A 1107 -44.71 49.33 -34.51
CA LEU A 1107 -44.11 49.11 -35.82
C LEU A 1107 -44.64 50.06 -36.89
N SER A 1108 -45.88 50.55 -36.74
CA SER A 1108 -46.47 51.58 -37.59
C SER A 1108 -45.86 52.96 -37.40
N GLY A 1109 -45.20 53.19 -36.26
CA GLY A 1109 -44.74 54.52 -35.87
C GLY A 1109 -45.92 55.48 -35.62
N GLY A 1110 -47.10 54.98 -35.24
CA GLY A 1110 -48.26 55.82 -34.93
C GLY A 1110 -48.17 56.48 -33.55
N GLY A 1111 -48.72 57.69 -33.42
CA GLY A 1111 -48.80 58.41 -32.14
C GLY A 1111 -47.43 58.74 -31.53
N VAL A 1112 -47.27 58.48 -30.23
CA VAL A 1112 -46.03 58.74 -29.47
C VAL A 1112 -44.80 58.02 -30.05
N PHE A 1113 -44.97 56.87 -30.70
CA PHE A 1113 -43.85 56.11 -31.25
C PHE A 1113 -43.22 56.77 -32.49
N ALA A 1114 -43.95 57.61 -33.24
CA ALA A 1114 -43.33 58.44 -34.30
C ALA A 1114 -42.35 59.46 -33.69
N GLN A 1115 -42.74 60.09 -32.58
CA GLN A 1115 -41.90 61.07 -31.88
C GLN A 1115 -40.65 60.41 -31.29
N PHE A 1116 -40.78 59.24 -30.65
CA PHE A 1116 -39.62 58.50 -30.15
C PHE A 1116 -38.67 58.06 -31.26
N ARG A 1117 -39.21 57.61 -32.40
CA ARG A 1117 -38.38 57.29 -33.58
C ARG A 1117 -37.61 58.51 -34.05
N GLN A 1118 -38.27 59.66 -34.12
CA GLN A 1118 -37.64 60.91 -34.53
C GLN A 1118 -36.53 61.34 -33.56
N GLN A 1119 -36.75 61.19 -32.24
CA GLN A 1119 -35.73 61.48 -31.21
C GLN A 1119 -34.53 60.53 -31.28
N LEU A 1120 -34.74 59.27 -31.67
CA LEU A 1120 -33.69 58.28 -31.90
C LEU A 1120 -32.99 58.45 -33.27
N GLY A 1121 -33.36 59.47 -34.07
CA GLY A 1121 -32.77 59.75 -35.37
C GLY A 1121 -33.21 58.78 -36.48
N VAL A 1122 -34.25 57.97 -36.25
CA VAL A 1122 -34.85 57.08 -37.25
C VAL A 1122 -36.12 57.69 -37.84
N ARG A 1123 -36.47 57.26 -39.07
CA ARG A 1123 -37.62 57.83 -39.81
C ARG A 1123 -38.90 57.72 -38.96
N PRO A 1124 -39.70 58.80 -38.82
CA PRO A 1124 -40.91 58.77 -38.00
C PRO A 1124 -41.97 57.81 -38.55
N SER A 1125 -42.06 57.69 -39.88
CA SER A 1125 -42.93 56.72 -40.52
C SER A 1125 -42.45 55.30 -40.24
N GLY A 1126 -43.33 54.47 -39.70
CA GLY A 1126 -43.03 53.07 -39.43
C GLY A 1126 -42.97 52.20 -40.68
N LEU A 1127 -43.07 50.89 -40.48
CA LEU A 1127 -43.06 49.92 -41.57
C LEU A 1127 -44.22 50.19 -42.55
N ARG A 1128 -43.97 49.95 -43.83
CA ARG A 1128 -44.97 50.13 -44.90
C ARG A 1128 -46.20 49.24 -44.65
N PRO A 1129 -47.41 49.64 -45.10
CA PRO A 1129 -48.66 48.91 -44.81
C PRO A 1129 -48.65 47.42 -45.15
N MET A 1130 -48.05 47.03 -46.28
CA MET A 1130 -47.92 45.61 -46.68
C MET A 1130 -47.06 44.79 -45.72
N SER A 1131 -45.95 45.37 -45.22
CA SER A 1131 -45.08 44.71 -44.24
C SER A 1131 -45.80 44.55 -42.90
N ARG A 1132 -46.59 45.54 -42.49
CA ARG A 1132 -47.42 45.48 -41.28
C ARG A 1132 -48.51 44.41 -41.38
N HIS A 1133 -49.20 44.32 -42.51
CA HIS A 1133 -50.24 43.33 -42.71
C HIS A 1133 -49.69 41.88 -42.66
N SER A 1134 -48.54 41.64 -43.30
CA SER A 1134 -47.86 40.33 -43.21
C SER A 1134 -47.47 39.99 -41.76
N LEU A 1135 -46.93 40.97 -41.03
CA LEU A 1135 -46.54 40.86 -39.63
C LEU A 1135 -47.76 40.75 -38.67
N ALA A 1136 -48.94 41.21 -39.02
CA ALA A 1136 -50.12 41.09 -38.17
C ALA A 1136 -50.90 39.78 -38.42
N HIS A 1137 -50.89 39.26 -39.65
CA HIS A 1137 -51.82 38.22 -40.07
C HIS A 1137 -51.19 36.96 -40.67
N ARG A 1138 -49.88 36.92 -40.93
CA ARG A 1138 -49.21 35.75 -41.57
C ARG A 1138 -48.11 35.11 -40.71
N ARG A 1139 -48.31 35.05 -39.38
CA ARG A 1139 -47.38 34.37 -38.46
C ARG A 1139 -48.06 33.20 -37.75
N SER A 1140 -47.28 32.18 -37.43
CA SER A 1140 -47.72 31.02 -36.63
C SER A 1140 -47.82 31.33 -35.12
N ALA A 1141 -47.27 32.46 -34.65
CA ALA A 1141 -47.32 32.91 -33.26
C ALA A 1141 -47.31 34.46 -33.15
N PRO A 1142 -47.88 35.06 -32.09
CA PRO A 1142 -47.84 36.51 -31.86
C PRO A 1142 -46.40 37.01 -31.61
N PRO A 1143 -46.08 38.26 -31.97
CA PRO A 1143 -44.74 38.82 -31.76
C PRO A 1143 -44.47 39.09 -30.28
N LEU A 1144 -43.25 38.78 -29.83
CA LEU A 1144 -42.77 39.14 -28.49
C LEU A 1144 -42.28 40.59 -28.48
N ILE A 1145 -42.68 41.36 -27.48
CA ILE A 1145 -42.15 42.71 -27.21
C ILE A 1145 -41.32 42.62 -25.95
N ALA A 1146 -40.04 43.02 -26.03
CA ALA A 1146 -39.15 43.04 -24.87
C ALA A 1146 -38.40 44.38 -24.83
N PRO A 1147 -38.33 45.07 -23.67
CA PRO A 1147 -37.51 46.27 -23.54
C PRO A 1147 -36.01 45.93 -23.61
N LEU A 1148 -35.23 46.72 -24.35
CA LEU A 1148 -33.77 46.51 -24.46
C LEU A 1148 -33.02 46.75 -23.13
N ALA A 1149 -33.63 47.48 -22.19
CA ALA A 1149 -33.07 47.75 -20.88
C ALA A 1149 -33.30 46.62 -19.85
N THR A 1150 -33.95 45.53 -20.25
CA THR A 1150 -34.19 44.36 -19.36
C THR A 1150 -32.85 43.81 -18.88
N GLY A 1151 -32.71 43.63 -17.56
CA GLY A 1151 -31.45 43.18 -16.94
C GLY A 1151 -30.46 44.28 -16.55
N LEU A 1152 -30.72 45.55 -16.86
CA LEU A 1152 -29.90 46.70 -16.41
C LEU A 1152 -30.10 47.07 -14.93
N THR A 1153 -30.92 46.31 -14.19
CA THR A 1153 -31.08 46.46 -12.74
C THR A 1153 -29.83 46.05 -11.95
N MET A 1154 -28.84 45.41 -12.59
CA MET A 1154 -27.58 44.98 -11.98
C MET A 1154 -27.75 44.07 -10.76
N LYS A 1155 -28.93 43.46 -10.59
CA LYS A 1155 -29.17 42.39 -9.63
C LYS A 1155 -28.43 41.14 -10.10
N VAL A 1156 -27.84 40.38 -9.17
CA VAL A 1156 -27.17 39.11 -9.48
C VAL A 1156 -28.18 38.21 -10.21
N ALA A 1157 -27.78 37.66 -11.36
CA ALA A 1157 -28.66 36.91 -12.24
C ALA A 1157 -29.11 35.59 -11.58
N SER A 1158 -30.13 35.64 -10.72
CA SER A 1158 -30.98 34.50 -10.41
C SER A 1158 -32.21 34.57 -11.32
N LEU A 1159 -32.00 34.34 -12.62
CA LEU A 1159 -33.13 34.06 -13.50
C LEU A 1159 -33.55 32.61 -13.27
N PRO A 1160 -34.83 32.33 -12.95
CA PRO A 1160 -35.36 31.00 -13.13
C PRO A 1160 -35.20 30.60 -14.61
N PRO A 1161 -34.91 29.33 -14.92
CA PRO A 1161 -34.89 28.88 -16.31
C PRO A 1161 -36.24 29.20 -16.98
N PRO A 1162 -36.24 29.54 -18.29
CA PRO A 1162 -37.48 29.81 -19.01
C PRO A 1162 -38.41 28.58 -18.92
N PRO A 1163 -39.74 28.77 -18.76
CA PRO A 1163 -40.66 27.65 -18.72
C PRO A 1163 -40.58 26.86 -20.04
N PRO A 1164 -40.59 25.52 -20.00
CA PRO A 1164 -40.52 24.69 -21.20
C PRO A 1164 -41.72 24.96 -22.10
N ILE A 1165 -41.45 25.20 -23.38
CA ILE A 1165 -42.48 25.33 -24.41
C ILE A 1165 -43.01 23.92 -24.71
N PHE A 1166 -44.05 23.50 -24.02
CA PHE A 1166 -44.89 22.38 -24.45
C PHE A 1166 -46.18 22.93 -25.06
N ARG A 1167 -46.23 23.00 -26.39
CA ARG A 1167 -47.46 22.75 -27.14
C ARG A 1167 -47.13 21.91 -28.36
N VAL A 1168 -47.50 20.64 -28.27
CA VAL A 1168 -47.85 19.81 -29.43
C VAL A 1168 -49.01 20.51 -30.15
N PRO A 1169 -49.00 20.63 -31.49
CA PRO A 1169 -50.17 21.10 -32.22
C PRO A 1169 -51.37 20.19 -31.92
N PRO A 1170 -52.59 20.72 -31.76
CA PRO A 1170 -53.78 19.87 -31.84
C PRO A 1170 -53.87 19.28 -33.25
N ASP A 1171 -54.07 17.96 -33.32
CA ASP A 1171 -54.55 17.30 -34.53
C ASP A 1171 -55.82 18.02 -35.00
N LEU A 1172 -55.80 18.45 -36.26
CA LEU A 1172 -57.02 18.81 -36.97
C LEU A 1172 -57.40 17.64 -37.89
N PRO A 1173 -58.71 17.39 -38.10
CA PRO A 1173 -59.21 16.35 -38.99
C PRO A 1173 -58.80 16.54 -40.45
#